data_AF-A0A482VQ64-F1
#
_entry.id   AF-A0A482VQ64-F1
#
_cell.length_a   1.000
_cell.length_b   1.000
_cell.length_c   1.000
_cell.angle_alpha   90.00
_cell.angle_beta   90.00
_cell.angle_gamma   90.00
#
_symmetry.space_group_name_H-M   'P 1'
#
loop_
_entity.id
_entity.type
_entity.pdbx_description
1 polymer ?
#
loop_
_entity_poly.entity_id
_entity_poly.type
_entity_poly.pdbx_seq_one_letter_code
_entity_poly.pdbx_strand_id
1 'polypeptide(L)'
;MIFCTSKTLVNIVKIRTEPFIPKNIVIYDDETSEDARNFDTLLKHTECEESFSPVELDPKKEVALILTSSGTTGVPKCVMLTHASVLVNMDHNGNPLVFDLNPQESVIAFLPFFHIFGQCLTLGSILHGSKFVILDKFVPDRFLQTIQDHRITKLFAVPPILLFLVKSPLSIRQAYALTEFGAATIIPKDVKKCGSVGKPIAGVKIKVCNVETGKVLPPNQIGELRMFGDGVMKGYLGNDEESKAAFDEDGFLRSGDLGYYDEEGFYYIVDRLKEIINYKGFQVSPAELENLLIQHPAVKDAGVIGIPKEGVGEVPLAFIVKQPNTNVTEDEIVHYIEENISVQKRLYGGVKFIEEIPKSPSGKILRRKLKELLDTTIGEEVTYGKLLKLSVKLAVELTKLGVKKGDVITIVSQNHWKYLLTVIAAFYIGAKVSLLNHDYTATMIFCTSKTLVNILKIRTEPFIPKNIVIYDDETSEDARNFDTLLKHTECEESFGPVELDPKKEVALILTSSGTTGFPKCVMLTHASILVSMVHAGDPLVIDLNPQESVIAFLPFFHIFGQYITLGSILHGSKFVILDKFVPDRFLQTIQDHRITKLFAVPPILLFLVKSPLVEKYDVSSITNILCGAASISQELEKMVEKRLKLESIRQAYALTEFGAATIIPKDVKKCGSIGKPIAGVKIKVCDVETGKALPPNQIGELRMFGDGVMKGYLGNDEESKAAFDEDGFLRSGDLGYYDEEGFYYIVDRLKEIINYKGFQVSPAELENLLIQHPAVKDAGVIGIPKEGVGEVPLAFIVKQPDTNVTEEEIVHYIEENISVQKRLYGGVKFIDDIPKNPSGKILRRKLKELV
;
A
#
# COMPACT_ATOMS: atom_id res chain seq x y z
N MET A 1 -22.24 27.50 6.53
CA MET A 1 -22.42 27.85 5.11
C MET A 1 -21.06 27.72 4.45
N ILE A 2 -20.97 27.18 3.24
CA ILE A 2 -19.71 27.11 2.49
C ILE A 2 -19.81 28.05 1.30
N PHE A 3 -18.77 28.85 1.07
CA PHE A 3 -18.60 29.61 -0.16
C PHE A 3 -17.47 28.98 -0.97
N CYS A 4 -17.73 28.66 -2.23
CA CYS A 4 -16.75 27.98 -3.09
C CYS A 4 -16.94 28.34 -4.57
N THR A 5 -16.07 27.84 -5.45
CA THR A 5 -16.33 27.84 -6.90
C THR A 5 -17.04 26.54 -7.29
N SER A 6 -17.76 26.52 -8.42
CA SER A 6 -18.42 25.32 -8.95
C SER A 6 -17.44 24.16 -9.10
N LYS A 7 -16.20 24.44 -9.55
CA LYS A 7 -15.11 23.45 -9.65
C LYS A 7 -14.77 22.80 -8.30
N THR A 8 -14.83 23.57 -7.21
CA THR A 8 -14.54 23.07 -5.87
C THR A 8 -15.74 22.32 -5.29
N LEU A 9 -16.97 22.71 -5.66
CA LEU A 9 -18.20 22.05 -5.26
C LEU A 9 -18.21 20.56 -5.64
N VAL A 10 -17.74 20.22 -6.84
CA VAL A 10 -17.63 18.82 -7.30
C VAL A 10 -16.81 17.96 -6.33
N ASN A 11 -15.73 18.52 -5.77
CA ASN A 11 -14.90 17.81 -4.80
C ASN A 11 -15.57 17.72 -3.43
N ILE A 12 -16.27 18.78 -3.00
CA ILE A 12 -17.00 18.80 -1.72
C ILE A 12 -18.14 17.76 -1.74
N VAL A 13 -18.89 17.65 -2.84
CA VAL A 13 -19.97 16.66 -3.00
C VAL A 13 -19.44 15.22 -2.96
N LYS A 14 -18.28 14.96 -3.58
CA LYS A 14 -17.62 13.64 -3.54
C LYS A 14 -17.13 13.22 -2.16
N ILE A 15 -16.90 14.18 -1.25
CA ILE A 15 -16.37 13.94 0.11
C ILE A 15 -17.49 13.92 1.16
N ARG A 16 -18.78 13.94 0.77
CA ARG A 16 -19.93 13.81 1.70
C ARG A 16 -19.86 12.49 2.50
N THR A 17 -19.20 12.51 3.65
CA THR A 17 -19.30 11.52 4.72
C THR A 17 -19.78 12.23 6.00
N GLU A 18 -20.70 11.62 6.74
CA GLU A 18 -21.23 12.20 7.99
C GLU A 18 -20.10 12.28 9.02
N PRO A 19 -19.77 13.48 9.53
CA PRO A 19 -20.74 14.40 10.14
C PRO A 19 -20.75 15.85 9.60
N PHE A 20 -19.99 16.17 8.54
CA PHE A 20 -19.85 17.54 8.03
C PHE A 20 -20.65 17.79 6.74
N ILE A 21 -21.97 17.59 6.78
CA ILE A 21 -22.83 18.02 5.66
C ILE A 21 -23.11 19.53 5.80
N PRO A 22 -22.56 20.39 4.91
CA PRO A 22 -22.82 21.82 4.99
C PRO A 22 -24.25 22.11 4.54
N LYS A 23 -25.07 22.67 5.44
CA LYS A 23 -26.50 22.94 5.20
C LYS A 23 -26.79 24.00 4.12
N ASN A 24 -25.82 24.85 3.80
CA ASN A 24 -25.94 25.92 2.81
C ASN A 24 -24.63 26.06 2.06
N ILE A 25 -24.66 25.91 0.74
CA ILE A 25 -23.52 26.11 -0.15
C ILE A 25 -23.84 27.30 -1.06
N VAL A 26 -22.87 28.19 -1.21
CA VAL A 26 -22.92 29.36 -2.09
C VAL A 26 -21.74 29.26 -3.06
N ILE A 27 -21.99 29.46 -4.35
CA ILE A 27 -20.96 29.43 -5.39
C ILE A 27 -20.72 30.83 -5.97
N TYR A 28 -19.44 31.17 -6.15
CA TYR A 28 -19.01 32.49 -6.62
C TYR A 28 -19.17 32.69 -8.14
N ASP A 29 -19.24 31.61 -8.90
CA ASP A 29 -19.37 31.62 -10.36
C ASP A 29 -20.84 31.45 -10.79
N ASP A 30 -21.13 31.91 -12.01
CA ASP A 30 -22.48 31.94 -12.61
C ASP A 30 -23.04 30.56 -13.00
N GLU A 31 -22.39 29.47 -12.60
CA GLU A 31 -22.89 28.13 -12.88
C GLU A 31 -24.05 27.80 -11.95
N THR A 32 -25.16 27.29 -12.50
CA THR A 32 -26.30 26.85 -11.70
C THR A 32 -26.07 25.43 -11.19
N SER A 33 -26.24 25.21 -9.89
CA SER A 33 -26.16 23.88 -9.26
C SER A 33 -27.38 23.65 -8.37
N GLU A 34 -28.01 22.48 -8.45
CA GLU A 34 -29.13 22.12 -7.56
C GLU A 34 -28.69 22.08 -6.07
N ASP A 35 -27.41 21.78 -5.83
CA ASP A 35 -26.83 21.71 -4.48
C ASP A 35 -26.36 23.06 -3.90
N ALA A 36 -26.42 24.19 -4.65
CA ALA A 36 -25.84 25.46 -4.21
C ALA A 36 -26.57 26.72 -4.73
N ARG A 37 -26.49 27.82 -3.97
CA ARG A 37 -26.99 29.14 -4.38
C ARG A 37 -25.87 29.95 -5.04
N ASN A 38 -26.17 30.76 -6.06
CA ASN A 38 -25.18 31.67 -6.64
C ASN A 38 -25.00 32.94 -5.77
N PHE A 39 -23.77 33.43 -5.64
CA PHE A 39 -23.39 34.55 -4.78
C PHE A 39 -24.05 35.88 -5.18
N ASP A 40 -24.11 36.20 -6.47
CA ASP A 40 -24.73 37.44 -6.95
C ASP A 40 -26.25 37.42 -6.72
N THR A 41 -26.86 36.25 -6.81
CA THR A 41 -28.29 36.07 -6.47
C THR A 41 -28.54 36.29 -4.97
N LEU A 42 -27.61 35.87 -4.11
CA LEU A 42 -27.67 36.13 -2.66
C LEU A 42 -27.64 37.63 -2.36
N LEU A 43 -26.79 38.40 -3.06
CA LEU A 43 -26.66 39.84 -2.87
C LEU A 43 -27.82 40.65 -3.44
N LYS A 44 -28.43 40.24 -4.56
CA LYS A 44 -29.58 40.94 -5.17
C LYS A 44 -30.82 41.02 -4.28
N HIS A 45 -30.94 40.15 -3.29
CA HIS A 45 -32.06 40.11 -2.34
C HIS A 45 -31.76 40.78 -0.99
N THR A 46 -30.64 41.49 -0.86
CA THR A 46 -30.28 42.20 0.38
C THR A 46 -30.45 43.70 0.17
N GLU A 47 -31.46 44.31 0.81
CA GLU A 47 -31.48 45.77 0.98
C GLU A 47 -30.40 46.14 2.01
N CYS A 48 -29.52 47.08 1.66
CA CYS A 48 -28.49 47.56 2.58
C CYS A 48 -29.17 48.49 3.58
N GLU A 49 -29.53 47.99 4.76
CA GLU A 49 -30.02 48.83 5.85
C GLU A 49 -28.93 49.84 6.25
N GLU A 50 -29.27 51.13 6.30
CA GLU A 50 -28.33 52.23 6.62
C GLU A 50 -27.75 52.15 8.06
N SER A 51 -28.28 51.28 8.92
CA SER A 51 -27.79 51.06 10.27
C SER A 51 -27.69 49.58 10.63
N PHE A 52 -26.48 49.02 10.53
CA PHE A 52 -26.14 47.74 11.14
C PHE A 52 -25.68 47.99 12.58
N SER A 53 -26.45 47.55 13.57
CA SER A 53 -25.99 47.54 14.97
C SER A 53 -24.98 46.41 15.15
N PRO A 54 -23.73 46.70 15.56
CA PRO A 54 -22.74 45.64 15.78
C PRO A 54 -23.25 44.65 16.82
N VAL A 55 -23.08 43.36 16.56
CA VAL A 55 -23.30 42.33 17.57
C VAL A 55 -22.25 42.49 18.66
N GLU A 56 -22.69 42.58 19.92
CA GLU A 56 -21.77 42.60 21.06
C GLU A 56 -21.06 41.24 21.15
N LEU A 57 -19.74 41.25 21.02
CA LEU A 57 -18.90 40.04 21.01
C LEU A 57 -17.67 40.24 21.89
N ASP A 58 -17.19 39.15 22.51
CA ASP A 58 -15.93 39.14 23.25
C ASP A 58 -14.80 38.75 22.28
N PRO A 59 -13.94 39.70 21.85
CA PRO A 59 -12.98 39.45 20.79
C PRO A 59 -11.89 38.45 21.19
N LYS A 60 -11.69 38.21 22.51
CA LYS A 60 -10.70 37.23 22.99
C LYS A 60 -11.26 35.80 23.04
N LYS A 61 -12.58 35.62 22.97
CA LYS A 61 -13.22 34.30 23.07
C LYS A 61 -13.84 33.84 21.75
N GLU A 62 -14.38 34.76 20.97
CA GLU A 62 -15.08 34.44 19.73
C GLU A 62 -14.10 34.20 18.58
N VAL A 63 -14.36 33.14 17.81
CA VAL A 63 -13.52 32.72 16.67
C VAL A 63 -13.88 33.55 15.44
N ALA A 64 -12.90 34.26 14.90
CA ALA A 64 -13.05 35.05 13.68
C ALA A 64 -12.68 34.26 12.42
N LEU A 65 -11.60 33.47 12.48
CA LEU A 65 -11.07 32.74 11.34
C LEU A 65 -10.71 31.30 11.72
N ILE A 66 -10.94 30.38 10.78
CA ILE A 66 -10.43 29.01 10.87
C ILE A 66 -9.56 28.77 9.64
N LEU A 67 -8.26 28.57 9.86
CA LEU A 67 -7.27 28.37 8.79
C LEU A 67 -6.68 26.97 8.85
N THR A 68 -6.35 26.40 7.70
CA THR A 68 -5.74 25.07 7.64
C THR A 68 -4.21 25.18 7.63
N SER A 69 -3.53 24.40 8.48
CA SER A 69 -2.07 24.30 8.48
C SER A 69 -1.54 23.56 7.24
N SER A 70 -0.24 23.64 6.96
CA SER A 70 0.35 23.13 5.70
C SER A 70 0.47 21.60 5.59
N GLY A 71 0.25 20.84 6.67
CA GLY A 71 0.36 19.37 6.67
C GLY A 71 1.75 18.81 6.35
N THR A 72 2.83 19.57 6.59
CA THR A 72 4.21 19.15 6.23
C THR A 72 4.69 17.91 6.99
N THR A 73 4.23 17.73 8.23
CA THR A 73 4.60 16.63 9.12
C THR A 73 3.43 15.71 9.47
N GLY A 74 2.28 15.81 8.78
CA GLY A 74 1.06 15.06 9.15
C GLY A 74 -0.22 15.56 8.45
N VAL A 75 -1.38 15.23 9.02
CA VAL A 75 -2.67 15.72 8.51
C VAL A 75 -2.79 17.23 8.79
N PRO A 76 -3.19 18.06 7.80
CA PRO A 76 -3.48 19.48 8.00
C PRO A 76 -4.47 19.70 9.16
N LYS A 77 -4.23 20.72 9.99
CA LYS A 77 -5.03 21.04 11.18
C LYS A 77 -5.84 22.31 10.97
N CYS A 78 -7.05 22.36 11.50
CA CYS A 78 -7.93 23.53 11.45
C CYS A 78 -7.68 24.45 12.65
N VAL A 79 -6.83 25.46 12.49
CA VAL A 79 -6.45 26.44 13.52
C VAL A 79 -7.55 27.47 13.72
N MET A 80 -8.06 27.60 14.94
CA MET A 80 -9.06 28.61 15.32
C MET A 80 -8.39 29.88 15.83
N LEU A 81 -8.63 31.00 15.16
CA LEU A 81 -8.12 32.33 15.51
C LEU A 81 -9.27 33.21 16.00
N THR A 82 -9.07 33.90 17.12
CA THR A 82 -10.07 34.80 17.70
C THR A 82 -10.03 36.17 17.02
N HIS A 83 -11.06 37.00 17.22
CA HIS A 83 -11.02 38.38 16.70
C HIS A 83 -9.79 39.14 17.21
N ALA A 84 -9.42 38.97 18.48
CA ALA A 84 -8.24 39.59 19.07
C ALA A 84 -6.94 39.11 18.40
N SER A 85 -6.81 37.80 18.14
CA SER A 85 -5.59 37.27 17.52
C SER A 85 -5.43 37.70 16.08
N VAL A 86 -6.54 37.82 15.35
CA VAL A 86 -6.55 38.36 13.99
C VAL A 86 -6.19 39.84 13.98
N LEU A 87 -6.76 40.65 14.87
CA LEU A 87 -6.52 42.09 14.95
C LEU A 87 -5.07 42.42 15.29
N VAL A 88 -4.45 41.73 16.26
CA VAL A 88 -3.05 41.99 16.66
C VAL A 88 -2.06 41.85 15.49
N ASN A 89 -2.40 41.03 14.50
CA ASN A 89 -1.58 40.83 13.30
C ASN A 89 -1.79 41.91 12.21
N MET A 90 -2.82 42.75 12.34
CA MET A 90 -3.24 43.76 11.37
C MET A 90 -3.08 45.18 11.90
N ASP A 91 -3.32 45.36 13.20
CA ASP A 91 -3.19 46.61 13.93
C ASP A 91 -2.91 46.31 15.41
N HIS A 92 -1.82 46.85 15.95
CA HIS A 92 -1.50 46.71 17.37
C HIS A 92 -1.68 48.06 18.08
N ASN A 93 -2.84 48.25 18.69
CA ASN A 93 -3.22 49.49 19.41
C ASN A 93 -3.13 50.75 18.54
N GLY A 94 -3.65 50.71 17.30
CA GLY A 94 -3.66 51.86 16.39
C GLY A 94 -2.30 52.18 15.76
N ASN A 95 -1.35 51.24 15.82
CA ASN A 95 -0.04 51.38 15.21
C ASN A 95 0.18 50.22 14.21
N PRO A 96 0.42 50.52 12.91
CA PRO A 96 0.58 49.50 11.86
C PRO A 96 1.91 48.72 11.94
N LEU A 97 2.55 48.65 13.12
CA LEU A 97 3.94 48.30 13.41
C LEU A 97 4.53 47.10 12.64
N VAL A 98 3.72 46.10 12.29
CA VAL A 98 4.22 44.92 11.58
C VAL A 98 4.45 45.21 10.09
N PHE A 99 3.60 46.04 9.45
CA PHE A 99 3.59 46.19 7.99
C PHE A 99 3.63 47.65 7.50
N ASP A 100 3.52 48.62 8.40
CA ASP A 100 3.54 50.06 8.15
C ASP A 100 2.50 50.51 7.10
N LEU A 101 1.37 49.80 6.96
CA LEU A 101 0.34 50.09 5.95
C LEU A 101 -0.37 51.41 6.26
N ASN A 102 -0.67 52.18 5.21
CA ASN A 102 -1.38 53.45 5.28
C ASN A 102 -2.01 53.77 3.91
N PRO A 103 -2.85 54.82 3.77
CA PRO A 103 -3.55 55.11 2.51
C PRO A 103 -2.67 55.45 1.30
N GLN A 104 -1.39 55.76 1.50
CA GLN A 104 -0.44 56.01 0.39
C GLN A 104 0.24 54.74 -0.11
N GLU A 105 0.14 53.64 0.63
CA GLU A 105 0.76 52.37 0.26
C GLU A 105 -0.10 51.59 -0.73
N SER A 106 0.58 50.85 -1.61
CA SER A 106 -0.06 49.85 -2.45
C SER A 106 0.62 48.49 -2.33
N VAL A 107 -0.20 47.46 -2.17
CA VAL A 107 0.25 46.08 -1.96
C VAL A 107 -0.33 45.16 -3.02
N ILE A 108 0.42 44.11 -3.36
CA ILE A 108 -0.04 43.04 -4.23
C ILE A 108 -0.36 41.80 -3.40
N ALA A 109 -1.60 41.33 -3.49
CA ALA A 109 -2.10 40.12 -2.85
C ALA A 109 -2.10 38.98 -3.87
N PHE A 110 -1.04 38.16 -3.82
CA PHE A 110 -0.88 36.95 -4.64
C PHE A 110 -0.72 35.69 -3.79
N LEU A 111 -0.49 35.84 -2.47
CA LEU A 111 -0.50 34.72 -1.55
C LEU A 111 -1.95 34.25 -1.35
N PRO A 112 -2.20 32.92 -1.28
CA PRO A 112 -3.55 32.42 -1.12
C PRO A 112 -4.22 32.92 0.17
N PHE A 113 -5.50 33.28 0.11
CA PHE A 113 -6.26 33.78 1.27
C PHE A 113 -6.52 32.72 2.35
N PHE A 114 -6.30 31.44 2.08
CA PHE A 114 -6.30 30.40 3.13
C PHE A 114 -5.04 30.41 3.99
N HIS A 115 -4.03 31.22 3.63
CA HIS A 115 -2.80 31.39 4.42
C HIS A 115 -2.91 32.65 5.30
N ILE A 116 -2.39 32.58 6.54
CA ILE A 116 -2.48 33.70 7.49
C ILE A 116 -1.92 35.01 6.94
N PHE A 117 -0.75 34.99 6.29
CA PHE A 117 -0.21 36.18 5.61
C PHE A 117 -1.11 36.76 4.52
N GLY A 118 -1.84 35.93 3.77
CA GLY A 118 -2.82 36.40 2.80
C GLY A 118 -3.96 37.16 3.48
N GLN A 119 -4.43 36.67 4.62
CA GLN A 119 -5.44 37.34 5.45
C GLN A 119 -4.91 38.63 6.06
N CYS A 120 -3.74 38.60 6.70
CA CYS A 120 -3.11 39.77 7.32
C CYS A 120 -2.90 40.91 6.32
N LEU A 121 -2.47 40.59 5.11
CA LEU A 121 -2.25 41.59 4.06
C LEU A 121 -3.57 42.23 3.62
N THR A 122 -4.56 41.42 3.27
CA THR A 122 -5.83 41.92 2.73
C THR A 122 -6.59 42.72 3.79
N LEU A 123 -6.80 42.14 4.97
CA LEU A 123 -7.55 42.80 6.03
C LEU A 123 -6.79 43.98 6.63
N GLY A 124 -5.45 43.89 6.75
CA GLY A 124 -4.62 45.03 7.16
C GLY A 124 -4.68 46.18 6.15
N SER A 125 -4.71 45.89 4.85
CA SER A 125 -4.87 46.92 3.81
C SER A 125 -6.23 47.59 3.89
N ILE A 126 -7.29 46.81 4.11
CA ILE A 126 -8.65 47.34 4.30
C ILE A 126 -8.71 48.24 5.54
N LEU A 127 -8.16 47.78 6.66
CA LEU A 127 -8.20 48.48 7.95
C LEU A 127 -7.45 49.83 7.91
N HIS A 128 -6.32 49.88 7.20
CA HIS A 128 -5.48 51.09 7.10
C HIS A 128 -5.69 51.88 5.80
N GLY A 129 -6.68 51.52 4.99
CA GLY A 129 -7.06 52.22 3.76
C GLY A 129 -6.03 52.14 2.62
N SER A 130 -5.11 51.16 2.64
CA SER A 130 -4.12 50.95 1.58
C SER A 130 -4.75 50.38 0.31
N LYS A 131 -4.18 50.73 -0.85
CA LYS A 131 -4.59 50.13 -2.13
C LYS A 131 -4.09 48.68 -2.18
N PHE A 132 -4.99 47.71 -2.29
CA PHE A 132 -4.60 46.31 -2.51
C PHE A 132 -4.97 45.85 -3.92
N VAL A 133 -4.06 45.14 -4.57
CA VAL A 133 -4.21 44.62 -5.94
C VAL A 133 -4.17 43.11 -5.89
N ILE A 134 -5.24 42.45 -6.31
CA ILE A 134 -5.33 40.99 -6.31
C ILE A 134 -4.73 40.46 -7.61
N LEU A 135 -3.81 39.50 -7.49
CA LEU A 135 -3.31 38.73 -8.62
C LEU A 135 -3.92 37.32 -8.56
N ASP A 136 -4.79 37.02 -9.53
CA ASP A 136 -5.50 35.75 -9.69
C ASP A 136 -4.58 34.51 -9.71
N LYS A 137 -3.41 34.63 -10.34
CA LYS A 137 -2.42 33.57 -10.48
C LYS A 137 -1.02 34.16 -10.57
N PHE A 138 -0.08 33.56 -9.83
CA PHE A 138 1.33 33.89 -9.97
C PHE A 138 1.86 33.40 -11.32
N VAL A 139 2.16 34.35 -12.20
CA VAL A 139 2.91 34.15 -13.44
C VAL A 139 4.03 35.19 -13.41
N PRO A 140 5.33 34.82 -13.45
CA PRO A 140 6.43 35.75 -13.18
C PRO A 140 6.34 37.07 -13.96
N ASP A 141 6.13 37.02 -15.27
CA ASP A 141 6.06 38.21 -16.11
C ASP A 141 4.85 39.09 -15.78
N ARG A 142 3.67 38.48 -15.59
CA ARG A 142 2.45 39.19 -15.18
C ARG A 142 2.60 39.80 -13.80
N PHE A 143 3.27 39.11 -12.87
CA PHE A 143 3.53 39.60 -11.53
C PHE A 143 4.41 40.85 -11.56
N LEU A 144 5.50 40.83 -12.33
CA LEU A 144 6.38 42.00 -12.51
C LEU A 144 5.65 43.16 -13.20
N GLN A 145 4.87 42.87 -14.24
CA GLN A 145 4.06 43.89 -14.93
C GLN A 145 3.03 44.53 -13.98
N THR A 146 2.33 43.72 -13.19
CA THR A 146 1.33 44.21 -12.21
C THR A 146 1.98 45.12 -11.17
N ILE A 147 3.19 44.78 -10.71
CA ILE A 147 3.96 45.63 -9.79
C ILE A 147 4.19 47.02 -10.39
N GLN A 148 4.55 47.09 -11.66
CA GLN A 148 4.80 48.35 -12.37
C GLN A 148 3.51 49.14 -12.60
N ASP A 149 2.48 48.51 -13.18
CA ASP A 149 1.23 49.16 -13.58
C ASP A 149 0.50 49.79 -12.38
N HIS A 150 0.53 49.09 -11.25
CA HIS A 150 -0.18 49.55 -10.05
C HIS A 150 0.69 50.31 -9.06
N ARG A 151 2.00 50.47 -9.36
CA ARG A 151 3.01 51.14 -8.53
C ARG A 151 3.13 50.57 -7.12
N ILE A 152 3.20 49.24 -7.03
CA ILE A 152 3.25 48.51 -5.76
C ILE A 152 4.43 48.99 -4.92
N THR A 153 4.14 49.51 -3.73
CA THR A 153 5.14 50.08 -2.80
C THR A 153 5.61 49.06 -1.76
N LYS A 154 4.78 48.05 -1.47
CA LYS A 154 5.06 47.01 -0.47
C LYS A 154 4.74 45.61 -0.97
N LEU A 155 5.66 44.69 -0.74
CA LEU A 155 5.53 43.30 -1.15
C LEU A 155 5.71 42.36 0.05
N PHE A 156 4.73 41.48 0.23
CA PHE A 156 4.81 40.37 1.17
C PHE A 156 5.01 39.08 0.40
N ALA A 157 6.17 38.46 0.60
CA ALA A 157 6.62 37.36 -0.22
C ALA A 157 7.20 36.23 0.64
N VAL A 158 7.02 35.00 0.16
CA VAL A 158 7.78 33.85 0.66
C VAL A 158 9.17 33.84 0.01
N PRO A 159 10.20 33.25 0.64
CA PRO A 159 11.58 33.34 0.17
C PRO A 159 11.82 33.02 -1.32
N PRO A 160 11.18 32.00 -1.93
CA PRO A 160 11.37 31.72 -3.37
C PRO A 160 10.97 32.87 -4.29
N ILE A 161 10.01 33.71 -3.89
CA ILE A 161 9.55 34.84 -4.71
C ILE A 161 10.58 35.97 -4.72
N LEU A 162 11.36 36.11 -3.63
CA LEU A 162 12.43 37.11 -3.55
C LEU A 162 13.54 36.87 -4.58
N LEU A 163 13.74 35.61 -5.02
CA LEU A 163 14.72 35.27 -6.06
C LEU A 163 14.44 35.99 -7.39
N PHE A 164 13.18 36.27 -7.72
CA PHE A 164 12.81 37.02 -8.92
C PHE A 164 13.11 38.53 -8.82
N LEU A 165 13.41 39.02 -7.61
CA LEU A 165 13.57 40.44 -7.30
C LEU A 165 14.97 40.79 -6.79
N VAL A 166 15.92 39.84 -6.86
CA VAL A 166 17.29 39.99 -6.32
C VAL A 166 18.05 41.17 -6.92
N LYS A 167 17.72 41.57 -8.15
CA LYS A 167 18.35 42.71 -8.83
C LYS A 167 17.72 44.07 -8.49
N SER A 168 16.66 44.09 -7.70
CA SER A 168 15.95 45.32 -7.33
C SER A 168 16.48 45.88 -6.01
N PRO A 169 16.60 47.21 -5.86
CA PRO A 169 17.05 47.86 -4.62
C PRO A 169 15.94 47.84 -3.56
N LEU A 170 15.65 46.65 -3.02
CA LEU A 170 14.59 46.44 -2.03
C LEU A 170 15.14 46.46 -0.60
N SER A 171 14.43 47.13 0.30
CA SER A 171 14.63 46.96 1.74
C SER A 171 13.87 45.73 2.21
N ILE A 172 14.59 44.64 2.48
CA ILE A 172 14.00 43.37 2.91
C ILE A 172 13.92 43.35 4.44
N ARG A 173 12.72 43.09 4.97
CA ARG A 173 12.48 42.83 6.39
C ARG A 173 12.00 41.39 6.53
N GLN A 174 12.79 40.57 7.21
CA GLN A 174 12.41 39.19 7.52
C GLN A 174 11.50 39.16 8.75
N ALA A 175 10.53 38.26 8.75
CA ALA A 175 9.61 38.03 9.85
C ALA A 175 9.45 36.52 10.09
N TYR A 176 9.10 36.15 11.32
CA TYR A 176 8.70 34.78 11.65
C TYR A 176 7.24 34.75 12.07
N ALA A 177 6.53 33.74 11.55
CA ALA A 177 5.10 33.59 11.75
C ALA A 177 4.66 32.13 11.67
N LEU A 178 3.58 31.83 12.39
CA LEU A 178 2.90 30.54 12.41
C LEU A 178 1.43 30.74 12.05
N THR A 179 0.73 29.69 11.58
CA THR A 179 -0.73 29.80 11.41
C THR A 179 -1.41 29.97 12.77
N GLU A 180 -0.84 29.34 13.79
CA GLU A 180 -1.28 29.29 15.19
C GLU A 180 -1.01 30.57 15.99
N PHE A 181 -0.35 31.57 15.40
CA PHE A 181 -0.02 32.84 16.07
C PHE A 181 -0.14 34.07 15.14
N GLY A 182 0.11 33.88 13.85
CA GLY A 182 0.44 34.96 12.93
C GLY A 182 1.90 35.40 13.07
N ALA A 183 2.20 36.65 12.71
CA ALA A 183 3.51 37.25 12.84
C ALA A 183 3.89 37.44 14.31
N ALA A 184 5.11 37.07 14.66
CA ALA A 184 5.58 37.13 16.03
C ALA A 184 6.90 37.86 16.20
N THR A 185 7.78 37.78 15.19
CA THR A 185 8.98 38.60 15.14
C THR A 185 9.07 39.31 13.81
N ILE A 186 9.75 40.46 13.81
CA ILE A 186 10.08 41.17 12.59
C ILE A 186 11.41 41.90 12.73
N ILE A 187 12.17 41.99 11.64
CA ILE A 187 13.33 42.87 11.57
C ILE A 187 12.83 44.33 11.65
N PRO A 188 13.31 45.11 12.64
CA PRO A 188 12.97 46.52 12.74
C PRO A 188 13.35 47.28 11.48
N LYS A 189 12.63 48.37 11.19
CA LYS A 189 12.94 49.23 10.05
C LYS A 189 14.39 49.72 10.14
N ASP A 190 15.06 49.77 8.99
CA ASP A 190 16.45 50.24 8.84
C ASP A 190 17.52 49.42 9.58
N VAL A 191 17.18 48.25 10.14
CA VAL A 191 18.12 47.31 10.74
C VAL A 191 18.49 46.21 9.75
N LYS A 192 19.79 45.95 9.58
CA LYS A 192 20.30 44.80 8.83
C LYS A 192 20.91 43.77 9.78
N LYS A 193 20.23 42.64 9.98
CA LYS A 193 20.73 41.50 10.75
C LYS A 193 20.55 40.23 9.92
N CYS A 194 21.63 39.76 9.30
CA CYS A 194 21.56 38.62 8.37
C CYS A 194 21.18 37.33 9.10
N GLY A 195 20.29 36.53 8.52
CA GLY A 195 19.83 35.26 9.08
C GLY A 195 18.85 35.36 10.25
N SER A 196 18.66 36.55 10.83
CA SER A 196 17.69 36.75 11.90
C SER A 196 16.28 36.92 11.37
N VAL A 197 15.31 36.37 12.11
CA VAL A 197 13.88 36.64 11.90
C VAL A 197 13.37 37.85 12.66
N GLY A 198 14.25 38.58 13.36
CA GLY A 198 13.95 39.84 14.02
C GLY A 198 13.70 39.74 15.52
N LYS A 199 13.07 40.78 16.05
CA LYS A 199 12.69 40.89 17.47
C LYS A 199 11.20 40.64 17.66
N PRO A 200 10.75 40.19 18.84
CA PRO A 200 9.33 40.06 19.15
C PRO A 200 8.57 41.35 18.85
N ILE A 201 7.42 41.24 18.20
CA ILE A 201 6.54 42.38 17.97
C ILE A 201 5.89 42.81 19.30
N ALA A 202 5.32 44.02 19.33
CA ALA A 202 4.69 44.54 20.53
C ALA A 202 3.60 43.59 21.07
N GLY A 203 3.59 43.40 22.39
CA GLY A 203 2.66 42.48 23.06
C GLY A 203 3.01 40.99 22.96
N VAL A 204 4.06 40.62 22.22
CA VAL A 204 4.50 39.22 22.08
C VAL A 204 5.72 38.94 22.95
N LYS A 205 5.64 37.85 23.72
CA LYS A 205 6.74 37.30 24.51
C LYS A 205 7.19 36.01 23.87
N ILE A 206 8.49 35.85 23.69
CA ILE A 206 9.09 34.61 23.15
C ILE A 206 10.16 34.14 24.13
N LYS A 207 10.09 32.87 24.52
CA LYS A 207 11.14 32.18 25.28
C LYS A 207 11.70 31.03 24.44
N VAL A 208 12.99 30.77 24.57
CA VAL A 208 13.63 29.57 23.99
C VAL A 208 13.79 28.56 25.12
N CYS A 209 13.20 27.39 24.97
CA CYS A 209 13.15 26.36 26.00
C CYS A 209 13.90 25.10 25.56
N ASN A 210 14.61 24.47 26.48
CA ASN A 210 15.12 23.12 26.26
C ASN A 210 13.93 22.16 26.05
N VAL A 211 14.03 21.32 25.02
CA VAL A 211 12.92 20.45 24.59
C VAL A 211 12.55 19.43 25.65
N GLU A 212 13.55 18.83 26.31
CA GLU A 212 13.34 17.74 27.29
C GLU A 212 12.94 18.28 28.66
N THR A 213 13.65 19.31 29.13
CA THR A 213 13.50 19.81 30.50
C THR A 213 12.51 20.95 30.63
N GLY A 214 12.12 21.58 29.52
CA GLY A 214 11.25 22.76 29.50
C GLY A 214 11.89 24.06 30.02
N LYS A 215 13.12 24.01 30.53
CA LYS A 215 13.81 25.17 31.11
C LYS A 215 14.14 26.21 30.04
N VAL A 216 13.98 27.49 30.39
CA VAL A 216 14.38 28.61 29.54
C VAL A 216 15.90 28.61 29.37
N LEU A 217 16.34 28.79 28.13
CA LEU A 217 17.75 28.81 27.74
C LEU A 217 18.28 30.24 27.65
N PRO A 218 19.58 30.46 27.99
CA PRO A 218 20.25 31.73 27.78
C PRO A 218 20.47 32.02 26.28
N PRO A 219 20.92 33.24 25.91
CA PRO A 219 21.26 33.58 24.53
C PRO A 219 22.20 32.56 23.88
N ASN A 220 22.08 32.43 22.56
CA ASN A 220 22.88 31.55 21.69
C ASN A 220 22.78 30.05 21.95
N GLN A 221 21.81 29.59 22.75
CA GLN A 221 21.50 28.18 22.92
C GLN A 221 20.24 27.79 22.14
N ILE A 222 20.33 26.67 21.41
CA ILE A 222 19.23 26.16 20.58
C ILE A 222 18.20 25.47 21.47
N GLY A 223 16.94 25.87 21.32
CA GLY A 223 15.79 25.23 21.96
C GLY A 223 14.51 25.49 21.18
N GLU A 224 13.40 24.96 21.69
CA GLU A 224 12.06 25.20 21.15
C GLU A 224 11.63 26.65 21.44
N LEU A 225 11.19 27.36 20.41
CA LEU A 225 10.56 28.67 20.59
C LEU A 225 9.16 28.48 21.16
N ARG A 226 8.85 29.18 22.25
CA ARG A 226 7.51 29.22 22.84
C ARG A 226 7.04 30.65 22.95
N MET A 227 5.77 30.88 22.62
CA MET A 227 5.27 32.21 22.28
C MET A 227 3.99 32.51 23.06
N PHE A 228 3.88 33.73 23.58
CA PHE A 228 2.73 34.17 24.34
C PHE A 228 2.33 35.58 23.91
N GLY A 229 1.03 35.84 23.85
CA GLY A 229 0.47 37.15 23.51
C GLY A 229 -0.95 37.02 22.99
N ASP A 230 -1.57 38.16 22.69
CA ASP A 230 -2.94 38.20 22.18
C ASP A 230 -3.08 37.59 20.76
N GLY A 231 -1.96 37.34 20.06
CA GLY A 231 -1.91 36.66 18.76
C GLY A 231 -2.08 35.14 18.80
N VAL A 232 -2.03 34.50 19.97
CA VAL A 232 -2.09 33.04 20.06
C VAL A 232 -3.46 32.50 19.63
N MET A 233 -3.48 31.37 18.91
CA MET A 233 -4.71 30.65 18.56
C MET A 233 -5.55 30.24 19.77
N LYS A 234 -6.83 29.98 19.54
CA LYS A 234 -7.72 29.36 20.53
C LYS A 234 -7.48 27.85 20.67
N GLY A 235 -7.08 27.19 19.58
CA GLY A 235 -6.90 25.74 19.51
C GLY A 235 -7.19 25.20 18.11
N TYR A 236 -7.22 23.87 17.98
CA TYR A 236 -7.58 23.16 16.75
C TYR A 236 -9.04 22.70 16.79
N LEU A 237 -9.79 23.02 15.74
CA LEU A 237 -11.20 22.65 15.62
C LEU A 237 -11.37 21.12 15.66
N GLY A 238 -12.18 20.62 16.61
CA GLY A 238 -12.50 19.20 16.73
C GLY A 238 -11.37 18.33 17.29
N ASN A 239 -10.31 18.92 17.85
CA ASN A 239 -9.20 18.18 18.44
C ASN A 239 -8.71 18.80 19.76
N ASP A 240 -9.43 18.51 20.83
CA ASP A 240 -9.17 19.07 22.17
C ASP A 240 -7.83 18.61 22.75
N GLU A 241 -7.42 17.37 22.47
CA GLU A 241 -6.15 16.81 22.98
C GLU A 241 -4.96 17.56 22.38
N GLU A 242 -4.92 17.71 21.05
CA GLU A 242 -3.86 18.47 20.40
C GLU A 242 -3.93 19.96 20.74
N SER A 243 -5.14 20.50 20.96
CA SER A 243 -5.32 21.88 21.38
C SER A 243 -4.66 22.13 22.73
N LYS A 244 -4.83 21.21 23.70
CA LYS A 244 -4.17 21.30 25.01
C LYS A 244 -2.66 21.10 24.89
N ALA A 245 -2.23 20.11 24.10
CA ALA A 245 -0.81 19.79 23.91
C ALA A 245 -0.02 20.90 23.19
N ALA A 246 -0.68 21.80 22.47
CA ALA A 246 -0.05 22.93 21.80
C ALA A 246 0.50 23.98 22.78
N PHE A 247 0.10 23.96 24.04
CA PHE A 247 0.53 24.93 25.05
C PHE A 247 1.42 24.26 26.10
N ASP A 248 2.33 25.03 26.69
CA ASP A 248 2.99 24.62 27.92
C ASP A 248 2.18 25.01 29.17
N GLU A 249 2.67 24.62 30.34
CA GLU A 249 2.00 24.82 31.64
C GLU A 249 1.78 26.31 31.96
N ASP A 250 2.60 27.21 31.39
CA ASP A 250 2.50 28.66 31.54
C ASP A 250 1.59 29.30 30.48
N GLY A 251 0.96 28.51 29.62
CA GLY A 251 0.10 28.98 28.54
C GLY A 251 0.85 29.54 27.32
N PHE A 252 2.15 29.28 27.18
CA PHE A 252 2.87 29.63 25.95
C PHE A 252 2.60 28.58 24.87
N LEU A 253 2.31 29.05 23.67
CA LEU A 253 2.22 28.23 22.47
C LEU A 253 3.59 27.62 22.16
N ARG A 254 3.64 26.30 22.06
CA ARG A 254 4.78 25.52 21.55
C ARG A 254 4.82 25.63 20.03
N SER A 255 5.81 26.33 19.49
CA SER A 255 5.92 26.53 18.03
C SER A 255 6.24 25.23 17.28
N GLY A 256 6.93 24.29 17.94
CA GLY A 256 7.55 23.14 17.29
C GLY A 256 8.74 23.50 16.39
N ASP A 257 9.18 24.77 16.38
CA ASP A 257 10.38 25.22 15.68
C ASP A 257 11.52 25.44 16.69
N LEU A 258 12.72 25.00 16.29
CA LEU A 258 13.96 25.16 17.04
C LEU A 258 14.65 26.44 16.60
N GLY A 259 15.24 27.13 17.56
CA GLY A 259 15.99 28.34 17.31
C GLY A 259 16.67 28.87 18.56
N TYR A 260 17.29 30.03 18.44
CA TYR A 260 17.95 30.73 19.53
C TYR A 260 17.74 32.24 19.38
N TYR A 261 18.15 33.00 20.39
CA TYR A 261 18.23 34.45 20.33
C TYR A 261 19.64 34.91 20.71
N ASP A 262 20.11 36.00 20.12
CA ASP A 262 21.40 36.59 20.47
C ASP A 262 21.30 37.57 21.65
N GLU A 263 22.44 38.08 22.10
CA GLU A 263 22.56 39.05 23.21
C GLU A 263 21.81 40.37 22.94
N GLU A 264 21.56 40.69 21.67
CA GLU A 264 20.80 41.87 21.26
C GLU A 264 19.29 41.61 21.20
N GLY A 265 18.84 40.38 21.45
CA GLY A 265 17.44 39.95 21.45
C GLY A 265 16.89 39.64 20.05
N PHE A 266 17.75 39.39 19.05
CA PHE A 266 17.33 38.94 17.73
C PHE A 266 17.21 37.42 17.71
N TYR A 267 16.12 36.91 17.14
CA TYR A 267 15.84 35.48 17.06
C TYR A 267 16.30 34.89 15.72
N TYR A 268 16.68 33.62 15.74
CA TYR A 268 17.15 32.84 14.60
C TYR A 268 16.45 31.48 14.61
N ILE A 269 15.90 31.07 13.46
CA ILE A 269 15.26 29.77 13.30
C ILE A 269 16.30 28.80 12.73
N VAL A 270 16.41 27.64 13.36
CA VAL A 270 17.35 26.57 12.98
C VAL A 270 16.62 25.52 12.15
N ASP A 271 15.60 24.88 12.71
CA ASP A 271 14.86 23.81 12.03
C ASP A 271 13.52 23.52 12.73
N ARG A 272 12.78 22.53 12.26
CA ARG A 272 11.56 22.01 12.88
C ARG A 272 11.88 20.85 13.81
N LEU A 273 11.39 20.90 15.05
CA LEU A 273 11.61 19.85 16.05
C LEU A 273 11.22 18.45 15.54
N LYS A 274 10.09 18.34 14.84
CA LYS A 274 9.58 17.07 14.30
C LYS A 274 10.34 16.56 13.06
N GLU A 275 11.25 17.37 12.52
CA GLU A 275 11.97 17.06 11.28
C GLU A 275 13.48 16.86 11.52
N ILE A 276 13.98 17.18 12.72
CA ILE A 276 15.35 16.87 13.14
C ILE A 276 15.61 15.37 13.03
N ILE A 277 16.73 15.04 12.38
CA ILE A 277 17.19 13.67 12.20
C ILE A 277 18.05 13.31 13.40
N ASN A 278 17.71 12.24 14.10
CA ASN A 278 18.49 11.78 15.26
C ASN A 278 19.45 10.64 14.85
N TYR A 279 20.71 10.98 14.60
CA TYR A 279 21.77 10.02 14.25
C TYR A 279 22.69 9.77 15.45
N LYS A 280 22.64 8.57 16.04
CA LYS A 280 23.45 8.18 17.22
C LYS A 280 23.37 9.18 18.39
N GLY A 281 22.22 9.81 18.59
CA GLY A 281 22.03 10.85 19.62
C GLY A 281 22.45 12.26 19.18
N PHE A 282 23.01 12.43 17.98
CA PHE A 282 23.28 13.74 17.40
C PHE A 282 22.06 14.25 16.62
N GLN A 283 21.69 15.50 16.88
CA GLN A 283 20.65 16.19 16.13
C GLN A 283 21.25 16.74 14.83
N VAL A 284 20.79 16.20 13.71
CA VAL A 284 21.19 16.63 12.36
C VAL A 284 20.02 17.42 11.75
N SER A 285 20.31 18.64 11.31
CA SER A 285 19.33 19.51 10.64
C SER A 285 19.25 19.13 9.15
N PRO A 286 18.06 18.69 8.65
CA PRO A 286 17.85 18.60 7.22
C PRO A 286 18.12 19.91 6.47
N ALA A 287 17.71 21.05 7.03
CA ALA A 287 17.83 22.35 6.36
C ALA A 287 19.31 22.75 6.15
N GLU A 288 20.19 22.43 7.10
CA GLU A 288 21.64 22.63 6.97
C GLU A 288 22.20 21.85 5.78
N LEU A 289 21.82 20.58 5.64
CA LEU A 289 22.24 19.71 4.54
C LEU A 289 21.67 20.16 3.20
N GLU A 290 20.39 20.57 3.16
CA GLU A 290 19.73 21.09 1.96
C GLU A 290 20.42 22.35 1.43
N ASN A 291 20.74 23.29 2.33
CA ASN A 291 21.45 24.52 1.97
C ASN A 291 22.85 24.24 1.43
N LEU A 292 23.54 23.24 1.98
CA LEU A 292 24.85 22.82 1.50
C LEU A 292 24.76 22.15 0.12
N LEU A 293 23.79 21.24 -0.06
CA LEU A 293 23.53 20.55 -1.33
C LEU A 293 23.20 21.52 -2.46
N ILE A 294 22.39 22.54 -2.20
CA ILE A 294 21.99 23.56 -3.20
C ILE A 294 23.18 24.42 -3.66
N GLN A 295 24.27 24.50 -2.89
CA GLN A 295 25.50 25.18 -3.32
C GLN A 295 26.30 24.39 -4.35
N HIS A 296 26.04 23.09 -4.51
CA HIS A 296 26.72 22.27 -5.50
C HIS A 296 26.27 22.65 -6.93
N PRO A 297 27.19 22.91 -7.90
CA PRO A 297 26.84 23.41 -9.23
C PRO A 297 25.88 22.53 -10.03
N ALA A 298 25.87 21.22 -9.79
CA ALA A 298 25.01 20.27 -10.48
C ALA A 298 23.63 20.06 -9.82
N VAL A 299 23.38 20.66 -8.65
CA VAL A 299 22.13 20.52 -7.89
C VAL A 299 21.23 21.72 -8.18
N LYS A 300 20.02 21.45 -8.68
CA LYS A 300 19.00 22.48 -8.92
C LYS A 300 18.14 22.70 -7.67
N ASP A 301 17.81 21.63 -6.97
CA ASP A 301 16.97 21.64 -5.78
C ASP A 301 17.25 20.39 -4.95
N ALA A 302 17.04 20.46 -3.63
CA ALA A 302 17.33 19.36 -2.72
C ALA A 302 16.30 19.26 -1.59
N GLY A 303 16.07 18.05 -1.10
CA GLY A 303 15.29 17.79 0.10
C GLY A 303 15.89 16.63 0.89
N VAL A 304 15.98 16.76 2.21
CA VAL A 304 16.62 15.80 3.10
C VAL A 304 15.62 15.27 4.12
N ILE A 305 15.67 13.96 4.35
CA ILE A 305 14.86 13.28 5.36
C ILE A 305 15.70 12.32 6.20
N GLY A 306 15.25 12.04 7.42
CA GLY A 306 15.74 10.93 8.23
C GLY A 306 15.07 9.62 7.83
N ILE A 307 15.86 8.57 7.64
CA ILE A 307 15.38 7.20 7.45
C ILE A 307 15.80 6.34 8.64
N PRO A 308 14.92 5.50 9.22
CA PRO A 308 15.28 4.62 10.32
C PRO A 308 16.40 3.66 9.93
N LYS A 309 17.40 3.49 10.81
CA LYS A 309 18.49 2.53 10.65
C LYS A 309 18.81 1.86 11.99
N GLU A 310 18.77 0.54 12.00
CA GLU A 310 18.99 -0.27 13.19
C GLU A 310 20.34 0.06 13.86
N GLY A 311 20.31 0.19 15.19
CA GLY A 311 21.48 0.50 16.01
C GLY A 311 21.96 1.97 15.98
N VAL A 312 21.38 2.84 15.15
CA VAL A 312 21.83 4.25 15.05
C VAL A 312 20.71 5.30 15.06
N GLY A 313 19.45 4.88 15.17
CA GLY A 313 18.30 5.79 15.15
C GLY A 313 17.88 6.08 13.71
N GLU A 314 18.19 7.28 13.22
CA GLU A 314 17.94 7.69 11.83
C GLU A 314 19.24 8.07 11.12
N VAL A 315 19.28 7.90 9.80
CA VAL A 315 20.36 8.43 8.96
C VAL A 315 19.82 9.44 7.95
N PRO A 316 20.59 10.51 7.62
CA PRO A 316 20.19 11.46 6.60
C PRO A 316 20.25 10.84 5.18
N LEU A 317 19.15 10.96 4.43
CA LEU A 317 19.04 10.65 3.01
C LEU A 317 18.69 11.94 2.24
N ALA A 318 19.40 12.21 1.15
CA ALA A 318 19.12 13.34 0.26
C ALA A 318 18.32 12.93 -0.99
N PHE A 319 17.36 13.76 -1.37
CA PHE A 319 16.72 13.76 -2.67
C PHE A 319 17.20 14.97 -3.48
N ILE A 320 17.55 14.76 -4.74
CA ILE A 320 18.19 15.76 -5.60
C ILE A 320 17.51 15.88 -6.94
N VAL A 321 17.22 17.11 -7.32
CA VAL A 321 16.88 17.49 -8.69
C VAL A 321 18.15 17.99 -9.36
N LYS A 322 18.54 17.34 -10.46
CA LYS A 322 19.74 17.71 -11.22
C LYS A 322 19.53 19.01 -12.01
N GLN A 323 20.60 19.77 -12.20
CA GLN A 323 20.62 20.80 -13.24
C GLN A 323 20.53 20.14 -14.63
N PRO A 324 19.82 20.73 -15.60
CA PRO A 324 19.77 20.21 -16.97
C PRO A 324 21.18 20.02 -17.55
N ASN A 325 21.40 18.92 -18.27
CA ASN A 325 22.68 18.57 -18.92
C ASN A 325 23.85 18.30 -17.97
N THR A 326 23.58 17.91 -16.70
CA THR A 326 24.62 17.46 -15.77
C THR A 326 24.55 15.94 -15.55
N ASN A 327 25.71 15.28 -15.53
CA ASN A 327 25.85 13.83 -15.30
C ASN A 327 26.40 13.53 -13.90
N VAL A 328 25.95 14.26 -12.89
CA VAL A 328 26.44 14.07 -11.51
C VAL A 328 25.99 12.71 -10.95
N THR A 329 26.89 11.99 -10.27
CA THR A 329 26.62 10.69 -9.64
C THR A 329 26.28 10.84 -8.15
N GLU A 330 25.78 9.76 -7.53
CA GLU A 330 25.56 9.73 -6.08
C GLU A 330 26.87 9.92 -5.31
N ASP A 331 27.93 9.20 -5.71
CA ASP A 331 29.24 9.26 -5.04
C ASP A 331 29.84 10.67 -5.05
N GLU A 332 29.70 11.41 -6.15
CA GLU A 332 30.18 12.80 -6.26
C GLU A 332 29.48 13.73 -5.27
N ILE A 333 28.17 13.59 -5.11
CA ILE A 333 27.39 14.37 -4.14
C ILE A 333 27.74 13.98 -2.71
N VAL A 334 27.84 12.68 -2.41
CA VAL A 334 28.20 12.20 -1.08
C VAL A 334 29.57 12.76 -0.71
N HIS A 335 30.55 12.62 -1.60
CA HIS A 335 31.90 13.13 -1.40
C HIS A 335 31.92 14.64 -1.12
N TYR A 336 31.18 15.43 -1.91
CA TYR A 336 31.04 16.87 -1.67
C TYR A 336 30.50 17.18 -0.26
N ILE A 337 29.51 16.44 0.23
CA ILE A 337 29.01 16.62 1.60
C ILE A 337 30.07 16.22 2.63
N GLU A 338 30.79 15.12 2.41
CA GLU A 338 31.82 14.64 3.34
C GLU A 338 32.97 15.63 3.56
N GLU A 339 33.31 16.42 2.54
CA GLU A 339 34.33 17.46 2.60
C GLU A 339 33.86 18.74 3.33
N ASN A 340 32.55 19.01 3.33
CA ASN A 340 31.99 20.29 3.78
C ASN A 340 31.19 20.21 5.09
N ILE A 341 31.01 19.02 5.68
CA ILE A 341 30.28 18.85 6.94
C ILE A 341 30.94 17.86 7.90
N SER A 342 30.69 18.05 9.20
CA SER A 342 31.16 17.14 10.26
C SER A 342 30.64 15.72 10.07
N VAL A 343 31.47 14.72 10.43
CA VAL A 343 31.20 13.28 10.25
C VAL A 343 29.81 12.86 10.76
N GLN A 344 29.31 13.43 11.85
CA GLN A 344 28.02 13.07 12.44
C GLN A 344 26.81 13.49 11.60
N LYS A 345 26.98 14.41 10.65
CA LYS A 345 25.89 15.00 9.84
C LYS A 345 25.86 14.49 8.39
N ARG A 346 26.76 13.57 8.01
CA ARG A 346 26.89 13.09 6.62
C ARG A 346 25.66 12.31 6.14
N LEU A 347 25.54 12.16 4.82
CA LEU A 347 24.45 11.46 4.14
C LEU A 347 24.58 9.93 4.21
N TYR A 348 24.51 9.35 5.41
CA TYR A 348 24.63 7.90 5.61
C TYR A 348 23.47 7.07 5.03
N GLY A 349 22.38 7.73 4.61
CA GLY A 349 21.28 7.13 3.87
C GLY A 349 21.49 7.10 2.35
N GLY A 350 22.45 7.88 1.83
CA GLY A 350 22.73 8.00 0.39
C GLY A 350 22.02 9.19 -0.28
N VAL A 351 21.93 9.13 -1.62
CA VAL A 351 21.33 10.15 -2.49
C VAL A 351 20.35 9.50 -3.47
N LYS A 352 19.16 10.07 -3.62
CA LYS A 352 18.19 9.70 -4.66
C LYS A 352 17.95 10.85 -5.63
N PHE A 353 18.01 10.57 -6.92
CA PHE A 353 17.67 11.55 -7.95
C PHE A 353 16.17 11.51 -8.28
N ILE A 354 15.53 12.68 -8.30
CA ILE A 354 14.11 12.83 -8.63
C ILE A 354 13.90 14.03 -9.56
N GLU A 355 12.74 14.08 -10.22
CA GLU A 355 12.43 15.15 -11.18
C GLU A 355 12.09 16.49 -10.51
N GLU A 356 11.42 16.46 -9.37
CA GLU A 356 11.05 17.65 -8.60
C GLU A 356 11.02 17.39 -7.08
N ILE A 357 11.38 18.39 -6.27
CA ILE A 357 11.16 18.32 -4.81
C ILE A 357 9.69 18.67 -4.53
N PRO A 358 8.91 17.79 -3.91
CA PRO A 358 7.51 18.08 -3.60
C PRO A 358 7.44 19.21 -2.58
N LYS A 359 6.84 20.34 -2.96
CA LYS A 359 6.72 21.54 -2.13
C LYS A 359 5.26 21.99 -1.98
N SER A 360 4.94 22.62 -0.86
CA SER A 360 3.66 23.32 -0.67
C SER A 360 3.56 24.53 -1.60
N PRO A 361 2.36 25.13 -1.78
CA PRO A 361 2.23 26.41 -2.49
C PRO A 361 3.09 27.55 -1.92
N SER A 362 3.47 27.46 -0.64
CA SER A 362 4.39 28.40 0.03
C SER A 362 5.87 28.06 -0.13
N GLY A 363 6.20 27.00 -0.89
CA GLY A 363 7.57 26.55 -1.16
C GLY A 363 8.19 25.65 -0.08
N LYS A 364 7.42 25.23 0.94
CA LYS A 364 7.94 24.34 2.00
C LYS A 364 8.05 22.91 1.48
N ILE A 365 9.17 22.24 1.74
CA ILE A 365 9.39 20.84 1.35
C ILE A 365 8.37 19.95 2.08
N LEU A 366 7.62 19.15 1.31
CA LEU A 366 6.66 18.18 1.82
C LEU A 366 7.40 16.87 2.11
N ARG A 367 8.14 16.82 3.23
CA ARG A 367 8.95 15.66 3.63
C ARG A 367 8.15 14.36 3.75
N ARG A 368 6.86 14.44 4.07
CA ARG A 368 5.96 13.27 4.02
C ARG A 368 5.93 12.62 2.63
N LYS A 369 5.82 13.44 1.56
CA LYS A 369 5.87 12.94 0.18
C LYS A 369 7.23 12.36 -0.20
N LEU A 370 8.32 12.93 0.33
CA LEU A 370 9.65 12.34 0.15
C LEU A 370 9.77 10.97 0.85
N LYS A 371 9.19 10.82 2.05
CA LYS A 371 9.10 9.53 2.75
C LYS A 371 8.22 8.54 2.00
N GLU A 372 7.10 8.99 1.43
CA GLU A 372 6.23 8.20 0.54
C GLU A 372 7.00 7.64 -0.68
N LEU A 373 7.96 8.38 -1.25
CA LEU A 373 8.83 7.89 -2.34
C LEU A 373 9.80 6.76 -1.91
N LEU A 374 10.06 6.61 -0.61
CA LEU A 374 10.81 5.48 -0.06
C LEU A 374 9.93 4.33 0.36
N ASP A 375 8.64 4.61 0.50
CA ASP A 375 7.71 3.64 1.02
C ASP A 375 7.44 2.62 -0.07
N THR A 376 8.04 1.45 0.08
CA THR A 376 7.76 0.25 -0.72
C THR A 376 6.28 -0.17 -0.70
N THR A 377 5.42 0.50 0.10
CA THR A 377 3.95 0.34 0.04
C THR A 377 3.30 1.14 -1.09
N ILE A 378 3.93 2.18 -1.65
CA ILE A 378 3.47 2.80 -2.91
C ILE A 378 3.94 1.91 -4.05
N GLY A 379 3.14 0.90 -4.36
CA GLY A 379 3.36 0.04 -5.52
C GLY A 379 3.33 0.84 -6.82
N GLU A 380 4.07 0.37 -7.82
CA GLU A 380 3.97 0.92 -9.17
C GLU A 380 2.55 0.71 -9.72
N GLU A 381 1.94 1.77 -10.24
CA GLU A 381 0.67 1.68 -10.94
C GLU A 381 0.88 1.42 -12.44
N VAL A 382 0.27 0.35 -12.94
CA VAL A 382 0.29 0.00 -14.35
C VAL A 382 -1.16 -0.13 -14.84
N THR A 383 -1.58 0.80 -15.70
CA THR A 383 -2.89 0.73 -16.34
C THR A 383 -2.94 -0.42 -17.34
N TYR A 384 -4.12 -0.96 -17.63
CA TYR A 384 -4.30 -1.99 -18.65
C TYR A 384 -3.79 -1.57 -20.03
N GLY A 385 -3.95 -0.29 -20.39
CA GLY A 385 -3.39 0.26 -21.64
C GLY A 385 -1.86 0.24 -21.67
N LYS A 386 -1.19 0.51 -20.53
CA LYS A 386 0.26 0.39 -20.41
C LYS A 386 0.70 -1.08 -20.43
N LEU A 387 -0.02 -1.96 -19.72
CA LEU A 387 0.26 -3.39 -19.68
C LEU A 387 0.20 -4.01 -21.09
N LEU A 388 -0.83 -3.69 -21.87
CA LEU A 388 -0.99 -4.16 -23.25
C LEU A 388 0.18 -3.71 -24.14
N LYS A 389 0.54 -2.43 -24.10
CA LYS A 389 1.67 -1.92 -24.91
C LYS A 389 2.99 -2.60 -24.55
N LEU A 390 3.24 -2.80 -23.26
CA LEU A 390 4.47 -3.43 -22.80
C LEU A 390 4.50 -4.94 -23.08
N SER A 391 3.35 -5.65 -23.02
CA SER A 391 3.30 -7.07 -23.38
C SER A 391 3.51 -7.29 -24.88
N VAL A 392 3.00 -6.41 -25.75
CA VAL A 392 3.29 -6.41 -27.19
C VAL A 392 4.77 -6.15 -27.46
N LYS A 393 5.35 -5.11 -26.84
CA LYS A 393 6.79 -4.84 -26.95
C LYS A 393 7.64 -6.04 -26.54
N LEU A 394 7.31 -6.67 -25.41
CA LEU A 394 8.03 -7.85 -24.98
C LEU A 394 7.85 -9.02 -25.97
N ALA A 395 6.66 -9.25 -26.50
CA ALA A 395 6.41 -10.31 -27.48
C ALA A 395 7.26 -10.14 -28.76
N VAL A 396 7.35 -8.91 -29.29
CA VAL A 396 8.22 -8.56 -30.42
C VAL A 396 9.69 -8.84 -30.06
N GLU A 397 10.13 -8.42 -28.89
CA GLU A 397 11.52 -8.58 -28.47
C GLU A 397 11.89 -10.06 -28.24
N LEU A 398 11.00 -10.85 -27.63
CA LEU A 398 11.16 -12.30 -27.48
C LEU A 398 11.34 -12.99 -28.83
N THR A 399 10.58 -12.55 -29.84
CA THR A 399 10.69 -13.07 -31.22
C THR A 399 12.05 -12.71 -31.84
N LYS A 400 12.54 -11.48 -31.64
CA LYS A 400 13.87 -11.04 -32.09
C LYS A 400 15.01 -11.81 -31.41
N LEU A 401 14.84 -12.15 -30.15
CA LEU A 401 15.76 -13.01 -29.39
C LEU A 401 15.67 -14.50 -29.78
N GLY A 402 14.80 -14.84 -30.73
CA GLY A 402 14.73 -16.16 -31.35
C GLY A 402 13.74 -17.13 -30.71
N VAL A 403 12.88 -16.67 -29.79
CA VAL A 403 11.81 -17.51 -29.21
C VAL A 403 10.75 -17.77 -30.28
N LYS A 404 10.37 -19.03 -30.45
CA LYS A 404 9.38 -19.49 -31.42
C LYS A 404 8.17 -20.13 -30.75
N LYS A 405 7.10 -20.30 -31.51
CA LYS A 405 5.93 -21.07 -31.09
C LYS A 405 6.35 -22.47 -30.63
N GLY A 406 5.89 -22.87 -29.44
CA GLY A 406 6.17 -24.17 -28.83
C GLY A 406 7.43 -24.22 -27.96
N ASP A 407 8.28 -23.20 -27.99
CA ASP A 407 9.42 -23.04 -27.06
C ASP A 407 8.93 -22.83 -25.63
N VAL A 408 9.84 -23.04 -24.66
CA VAL A 408 9.53 -22.91 -23.23
C VAL A 408 10.21 -21.67 -22.65
N ILE A 409 9.42 -20.75 -22.11
CA ILE A 409 9.88 -19.64 -21.28
C ILE A 409 9.70 -20.04 -19.82
N THR A 410 10.77 -20.00 -19.03
CA THR A 410 10.71 -20.27 -17.59
C THR A 410 10.73 -18.97 -16.80
N ILE A 411 9.87 -18.84 -15.79
CA ILE A 411 9.85 -17.70 -14.87
C ILE A 411 10.17 -18.18 -13.45
N VAL A 412 11.21 -17.62 -12.84
CA VAL A 412 11.67 -17.90 -11.46
C VAL A 412 11.76 -16.60 -10.67
N SER A 413 10.60 -16.09 -10.28
CA SER A 413 10.46 -14.80 -9.58
C SER A 413 9.32 -14.82 -8.57
N GLN A 414 9.37 -13.91 -7.59
CA GLN A 414 8.24 -13.58 -6.73
C GLN A 414 7.13 -12.85 -7.49
N ASN A 415 6.02 -12.54 -6.80
CA ASN A 415 4.90 -11.83 -7.41
C ASN A 415 5.28 -10.38 -7.74
N HIS A 416 5.06 -9.96 -8.99
CA HIS A 416 5.11 -8.58 -9.47
C HIS A 416 4.42 -8.46 -10.83
N TRP A 417 4.14 -7.25 -11.31
CA TRP A 417 3.40 -7.07 -12.57
C TRP A 417 4.20 -7.49 -13.81
N LYS A 418 5.54 -7.29 -13.83
CA LYS A 418 6.41 -7.74 -14.94
C LYS A 418 6.33 -9.26 -15.16
N TYR A 419 6.05 -10.06 -14.12
CA TYR A 419 5.82 -11.50 -14.21
C TYR A 419 4.62 -11.80 -15.12
N LEU A 420 3.48 -11.16 -14.84
CA LEU A 420 2.22 -11.39 -15.57
C LEU A 420 2.36 -10.91 -17.02
N LEU A 421 3.05 -9.80 -17.23
CA LEU A 421 3.39 -9.31 -18.56
C LEU A 421 4.16 -10.35 -19.37
N THR A 422 5.18 -11.00 -18.80
CA THR A 422 5.94 -12.07 -19.46
C THR A 422 5.06 -13.26 -19.85
N VAL A 423 4.10 -13.65 -19.00
CA VAL A 423 3.14 -14.71 -19.34
C VAL A 423 2.27 -14.30 -20.54
N ILE A 424 1.75 -13.07 -20.55
CA ILE A 424 0.90 -12.58 -21.65
C ILE A 424 1.70 -12.51 -22.96
N ALA A 425 2.92 -11.97 -22.91
CA ALA A 425 3.79 -11.88 -24.08
C ALA A 425 4.12 -13.27 -24.66
N ALA A 426 4.37 -14.25 -23.80
CA ALA A 426 4.58 -15.64 -24.20
C ALA A 426 3.35 -16.23 -24.90
N PHE A 427 2.14 -15.97 -24.39
CA PHE A 427 0.90 -16.41 -25.03
C PHE A 427 0.71 -15.80 -26.42
N TYR A 428 1.05 -14.51 -26.60
CA TYR A 428 0.95 -13.87 -27.92
C TYR A 428 1.83 -14.53 -28.98
N ILE A 429 2.98 -15.10 -28.62
CA ILE A 429 3.89 -15.76 -29.55
C ILE A 429 3.75 -17.30 -29.54
N GLY A 430 2.79 -17.84 -28.78
CA GLY A 430 2.54 -19.28 -28.68
C GLY A 430 3.65 -20.05 -27.97
N ALA A 431 4.41 -19.39 -27.10
CA ALA A 431 5.40 -20.04 -26.24
C ALA A 431 4.71 -20.63 -24.99
N LYS A 432 5.23 -21.77 -24.52
CA LYS A 432 4.81 -22.40 -23.26
C LYS A 432 5.49 -21.69 -22.09
N VAL A 433 4.80 -21.53 -20.98
CA VAL A 433 5.38 -20.91 -19.78
C VAL A 433 5.52 -21.92 -18.65
N SER A 434 6.74 -22.12 -18.15
CA SER A 434 7.04 -22.88 -16.93
C SER A 434 7.23 -21.93 -15.76
N LEU A 435 6.46 -22.07 -14.68
CA LEU A 435 6.42 -21.08 -13.59
C LEU A 435 7.29 -21.42 -12.36
N LEU A 436 8.03 -22.52 -12.39
CA LEU A 436 8.82 -22.99 -11.24
C LEU A 436 9.97 -23.91 -11.65
N ASN A 437 9.80 -24.61 -12.78
CA ASN A 437 10.75 -25.63 -13.18
C ASN A 437 11.85 -25.04 -14.06
N HIS A 438 13.09 -25.12 -13.59
CA HIS A 438 14.31 -24.78 -14.31
C HIS A 438 14.85 -25.96 -15.14
N ASP A 439 14.04 -27.02 -15.32
CA ASP A 439 14.41 -28.19 -16.12
C ASP A 439 14.94 -27.82 -17.50
N TYR A 440 15.78 -28.74 -17.98
CA TYR A 440 16.66 -28.74 -19.16
C TYR A 440 16.06 -28.38 -20.54
N THR A 441 14.80 -27.92 -20.61
CA THR A 441 14.07 -27.62 -21.85
C THR A 441 13.74 -26.14 -22.06
N ALA A 442 14.09 -25.27 -21.10
CA ALA A 442 13.85 -23.83 -21.22
C ALA A 442 14.68 -23.21 -22.36
N THR A 443 14.04 -22.44 -23.22
CA THR A 443 14.68 -21.63 -24.28
C THR A 443 15.06 -20.24 -23.77
N MET A 444 14.36 -19.75 -22.75
CA MET A 444 14.63 -18.47 -22.10
C MET A 444 14.21 -18.52 -20.62
N ILE A 445 14.97 -17.85 -19.76
CA ILE A 445 14.67 -17.76 -18.32
C ILE A 445 14.50 -16.30 -17.91
N PHE A 446 13.41 -16.00 -17.21
CA PHE A 446 13.19 -14.74 -16.50
C PHE A 446 13.30 -14.97 -15.00
N CYS A 447 14.10 -14.18 -14.30
CA CYS A 447 14.38 -14.38 -12.88
C CYS A 447 14.67 -13.05 -12.17
N THR A 448 15.06 -13.11 -10.90
CA THR A 448 15.65 -11.96 -10.18
C THR A 448 17.14 -12.18 -10.02
N SER A 449 17.90 -11.12 -9.79
CA SER A 449 19.33 -11.22 -9.43
C SER A 449 19.58 -12.23 -8.30
N LYS A 450 18.68 -12.27 -7.31
CA LYS A 450 18.75 -13.22 -6.19
C LYS A 450 18.59 -14.67 -6.63
N THR A 451 17.64 -14.97 -7.52
CA THR A 451 17.41 -16.35 -7.99
C THR A 451 18.41 -16.75 -9.07
N LEU A 452 18.97 -15.80 -9.82
CA LEU A 452 20.03 -16.01 -10.80
C LEU A 452 21.22 -16.76 -10.20
N VAL A 453 21.67 -16.39 -9.00
CA VAL A 453 22.79 -17.07 -8.31
C VAL A 453 22.54 -18.56 -8.16
N ASN A 454 21.31 -18.96 -7.82
CA ASN A 454 20.96 -20.38 -7.66
C ASN A 454 20.85 -21.08 -9.01
N ILE A 455 20.29 -20.41 -10.02
CA ILE A 455 20.23 -20.91 -11.40
C ILE A 455 21.65 -21.18 -11.92
N LEU A 456 22.59 -20.24 -11.69
CA LEU A 456 23.99 -20.38 -12.08
C LEU A 456 24.77 -21.40 -11.25
N LYS A 457 24.36 -21.72 -10.01
CA LYS A 457 24.98 -22.78 -9.20
C LYS A 457 24.58 -24.18 -9.63
N ILE A 458 23.37 -24.34 -10.14
CA ILE A 458 22.87 -25.61 -10.67
C ILE A 458 23.39 -25.83 -12.12
N ARG A 459 24.25 -24.93 -12.61
CA ARG A 459 24.94 -24.97 -13.90
C ARG A 459 25.75 -26.26 -14.05
N THR A 460 25.14 -27.26 -14.66
CA THR A 460 25.84 -28.32 -15.36
C THR A 460 25.85 -27.97 -16.84
N GLU A 461 27.04 -27.73 -17.39
CA GLU A 461 27.22 -27.64 -18.84
C GLU A 461 26.69 -28.93 -19.50
N PRO A 462 25.90 -28.84 -20.59
CA PRO A 462 25.74 -27.69 -21.50
C PRO A 462 24.36 -26.96 -21.43
N PHE A 463 23.58 -27.06 -20.33
CA PHE A 463 22.10 -26.98 -20.44
C PHE A 463 21.38 -25.74 -19.86
N ILE A 464 21.99 -24.54 -19.84
CA ILE A 464 21.24 -23.30 -19.57
C ILE A 464 20.96 -22.57 -20.90
N PRO A 465 19.73 -22.09 -21.17
CA PRO A 465 19.49 -21.24 -22.33
C PRO A 465 20.39 -20.00 -22.30
N LYS A 466 20.99 -19.66 -23.45
CA LYS A 466 21.87 -18.48 -23.60
C LYS A 466 21.20 -17.14 -23.26
N ASN A 467 19.88 -17.12 -23.11
CA ASN A 467 19.10 -15.92 -22.86
C ASN A 467 18.47 -15.97 -21.47
N ILE A 468 19.09 -15.25 -20.53
CA ILE A 468 18.54 -14.99 -19.20
C ILE A 468 18.19 -13.50 -19.09
N VAL A 469 17.06 -13.20 -18.49
CA VAL A 469 16.59 -11.85 -18.20
C VAL A 469 16.31 -11.71 -16.71
N ILE A 470 16.78 -10.63 -16.09
CA ILE A 470 16.51 -10.27 -14.69
C ILE A 470 15.52 -9.10 -14.61
N TYR A 471 14.57 -9.19 -13.67
CA TYR A 471 13.49 -8.20 -13.51
C TYR A 471 13.88 -6.97 -12.67
N ASP A 472 14.92 -7.07 -11.85
CA ASP A 472 15.41 -6.04 -10.94
C ASP A 472 16.49 -5.17 -11.60
N ASP A 473 16.73 -4.00 -11.01
CA ASP A 473 17.65 -2.96 -11.53
C ASP A 473 19.14 -3.31 -11.41
N GLU A 474 19.45 -4.52 -10.95
CA GLU A 474 20.81 -5.02 -10.86
C GLU A 474 21.41 -5.26 -12.24
N THR A 475 22.74 -5.22 -12.30
CA THR A 475 23.49 -5.52 -13.52
C THR A 475 24.19 -6.87 -13.39
N SER A 476 24.27 -7.62 -14.49
CA SER A 476 24.92 -8.93 -14.52
C SER A 476 25.56 -9.16 -15.89
N GLU A 477 26.73 -9.81 -15.91
CA GLU A 477 27.36 -10.26 -17.15
C GLU A 477 26.65 -11.49 -17.74
N ASP A 478 25.96 -12.27 -16.91
CA ASP A 478 25.28 -13.51 -17.29
C ASP A 478 23.81 -13.30 -17.71
N ALA A 479 23.23 -12.10 -17.48
CA ALA A 479 21.82 -11.83 -17.72
C ALA A 479 21.54 -10.40 -18.21
N ARG A 480 20.49 -10.24 -19.02
CA ARG A 480 20.00 -8.94 -19.49
C ARG A 480 19.03 -8.35 -18.47
N ASN A 481 19.04 -7.02 -18.29
CA ASN A 481 18.03 -6.34 -17.49
C ASN A 481 16.72 -6.15 -18.29
N PHE A 482 15.58 -6.42 -17.65
CA PHE A 482 14.25 -6.36 -18.26
C PHE A 482 13.87 -4.98 -18.79
N ASP A 483 14.13 -3.91 -18.03
CA ASP A 483 13.72 -2.57 -18.45
C ASP A 483 14.59 -2.06 -19.59
N THR A 484 15.88 -2.40 -19.58
CA THR A 484 16.80 -2.12 -20.69
C THR A 484 16.38 -2.85 -21.96
N LEU A 485 15.92 -4.09 -21.82
CA LEU A 485 15.38 -4.88 -22.94
C LEU A 485 14.18 -4.18 -23.60
N LEU A 486 13.30 -3.54 -22.82
CA LEU A 486 12.11 -2.86 -23.35
C LEU A 486 12.34 -1.41 -23.80
N LYS A 487 13.39 -0.74 -23.31
CA LYS A 487 13.68 0.68 -23.64
C LYS A 487 13.90 0.90 -25.14
N HIS A 488 14.49 -0.07 -25.82
CA HIS A 488 14.86 0.04 -27.24
C HIS A 488 13.83 -0.58 -28.20
N THR A 489 12.75 -1.16 -27.68
CA THR A 489 11.73 -1.82 -28.48
C THR A 489 10.54 -0.89 -28.70
N GLU A 490 10.24 -0.57 -29.95
CA GLU A 490 9.02 0.14 -30.32
C GLU A 490 7.81 -0.80 -30.30
N CYS A 491 6.62 -0.24 -30.04
CA CYS A 491 5.39 -1.01 -30.11
C CYS A 491 4.98 -1.09 -31.58
N GLU A 492 4.92 -2.30 -32.14
CA GLU A 492 4.48 -2.49 -33.53
C GLU A 492 2.95 -2.44 -33.59
N GLU A 493 2.38 -1.42 -34.27
CA GLU A 493 0.93 -1.27 -34.41
C GLU A 493 0.27 -2.41 -35.19
N SER A 494 1.04 -3.09 -36.05
CA SER A 494 0.59 -4.26 -36.83
C SER A 494 0.71 -5.58 -36.09
N PHE A 495 1.16 -5.61 -34.83
CA PHE A 495 1.35 -6.84 -34.09
C PHE A 495 0.01 -7.58 -33.88
N GLY A 496 -0.01 -8.87 -34.23
CA GLY A 496 -1.11 -9.78 -33.94
C GLY A 496 -0.59 -11.05 -33.25
N PRO A 497 -1.35 -11.64 -32.32
CA PRO A 497 -0.97 -12.90 -31.69
C PRO A 497 -0.93 -14.03 -32.73
N VAL A 498 -0.06 -15.02 -32.51
CA VAL A 498 0.09 -16.17 -33.42
C VAL A 498 -1.15 -17.08 -33.37
N GLU A 499 -1.51 -17.66 -34.51
CA GLU A 499 -2.58 -18.66 -34.56
C GLU A 499 -2.12 -20.01 -33.97
N LEU A 500 -2.97 -20.60 -33.15
CA LEU A 500 -2.73 -21.89 -32.50
C LEU A 500 -4.04 -22.64 -32.26
N ASP A 501 -3.94 -23.97 -32.10
CA ASP A 501 -5.09 -24.81 -31.71
C ASP A 501 -5.15 -24.86 -30.17
N PRO A 502 -6.12 -24.15 -29.55
CA PRO A 502 -6.13 -23.98 -28.10
C PRO A 502 -6.34 -25.27 -27.33
N LYS A 503 -6.91 -26.31 -27.95
CA LYS A 503 -7.15 -27.62 -27.31
C LYS A 503 -5.92 -28.51 -27.31
N LYS A 504 -4.95 -28.27 -28.19
CA LYS A 504 -3.74 -29.11 -28.33
C LYS A 504 -2.49 -28.44 -27.79
N GLU A 505 -2.41 -27.12 -27.91
CA GLU A 505 -1.21 -26.35 -27.63
C GLU A 505 -1.12 -26.02 -26.14
N VAL A 506 0.03 -26.33 -25.54
CA VAL A 506 0.29 -26.11 -24.12
C VAL A 506 0.58 -24.64 -23.89
N ALA A 507 -0.09 -24.04 -22.91
CA ALA A 507 0.10 -22.67 -22.49
C ALA A 507 0.96 -22.60 -21.22
N LEU A 508 0.63 -23.40 -20.21
CA LEU A 508 1.32 -23.41 -18.93
C LEU A 508 1.83 -24.81 -18.57
N ILE A 509 3.01 -24.83 -17.94
CA ILE A 509 3.60 -26.01 -17.29
C ILE A 509 3.75 -25.66 -15.81
N LEU A 510 3.02 -26.36 -14.96
CA LEU A 510 2.98 -26.11 -13.52
C LEU A 510 3.42 -27.35 -12.75
N THR A 511 3.94 -27.15 -11.55
CA THR A 511 4.32 -28.28 -10.69
C THR A 511 3.19 -28.63 -9.72
N SER A 512 2.83 -29.91 -9.63
CA SER A 512 1.90 -30.39 -8.61
C SER A 512 2.47 -30.23 -7.20
N SER A 513 1.60 -30.19 -6.18
CA SER A 513 1.97 -29.77 -4.82
C SER A 513 2.90 -30.73 -4.05
N GLY A 514 3.19 -31.92 -4.59
CA GLY A 514 4.18 -32.87 -4.03
C GLY A 514 3.93 -33.35 -2.60
N THR A 515 2.68 -33.44 -2.11
CA THR A 515 2.42 -33.77 -0.69
C THR A 515 2.77 -35.22 -0.34
N THR A 516 2.68 -36.13 -1.31
CA THR A 516 2.90 -37.58 -1.15
C THR A 516 4.12 -38.12 -1.92
N GLY A 517 4.83 -37.26 -2.67
CA GLY A 517 5.96 -37.65 -3.54
C GLY A 517 6.60 -36.44 -4.24
N PHE A 518 7.48 -36.67 -5.21
CA PHE A 518 8.08 -35.57 -5.98
C PHE A 518 7.02 -34.83 -6.84
N PRO A 519 7.10 -33.49 -6.94
CA PRO A 519 6.23 -32.71 -7.83
C PRO A 519 6.26 -33.20 -9.28
N LYS A 520 5.10 -33.27 -9.93
CA LYS A 520 4.94 -33.61 -11.35
C LYS A 520 4.71 -32.35 -12.17
N CYS A 521 5.19 -32.30 -13.41
CA CYS A 521 4.99 -31.17 -14.31
C CYS A 521 3.69 -31.34 -15.12
N VAL A 522 2.63 -30.65 -14.71
CA VAL A 522 1.31 -30.65 -15.33
C VAL A 522 1.30 -29.74 -16.56
N MET A 523 0.92 -30.27 -17.72
CA MET A 523 0.74 -29.49 -18.95
C MET A 523 -0.71 -29.04 -19.11
N LEU A 524 -0.94 -27.73 -19.09
CA LEU A 524 -2.24 -27.10 -19.30
C LEU A 524 -2.28 -26.43 -20.68
N THR A 525 -3.35 -26.67 -21.42
CA THR A 525 -3.56 -26.08 -22.75
C THR A 525 -4.15 -24.68 -22.65
N HIS A 526 -4.14 -23.93 -23.75
CA HIS A 526 -4.84 -22.64 -23.79
C HIS A 526 -6.33 -22.79 -23.47
N ALA A 527 -6.97 -23.86 -23.98
CA ALA A 527 -8.37 -24.15 -23.70
C ALA A 527 -8.61 -24.47 -22.22
N SER A 528 -7.73 -25.26 -21.58
CA SER A 528 -7.92 -25.65 -20.19
C SER A 528 -7.88 -24.47 -19.22
N ILE A 529 -6.99 -23.50 -19.49
CA ILE A 529 -6.89 -22.27 -18.69
C ILE A 529 -8.07 -21.34 -18.99
N LEU A 530 -8.47 -21.23 -20.27
CA LEU A 530 -9.55 -20.35 -20.70
C LEU A 530 -10.86 -20.65 -19.97
N VAL A 531 -11.21 -21.92 -19.77
CA VAL A 531 -12.41 -22.32 -19.00
C VAL A 531 -12.43 -21.65 -17.64
N SER A 532 -11.33 -21.72 -16.89
CA SER A 532 -11.24 -21.11 -15.56
C SER A 532 -11.26 -19.57 -15.63
N MET A 533 -10.64 -18.96 -16.64
CA MET A 533 -10.65 -17.51 -16.83
C MET A 533 -12.05 -16.97 -17.18
N VAL A 534 -12.84 -17.71 -17.95
CA VAL A 534 -14.23 -17.34 -18.28
C VAL A 534 -15.09 -17.37 -17.03
N HIS A 535 -15.01 -18.44 -16.22
CA HIS A 535 -15.75 -18.51 -14.95
C HIS A 535 -15.34 -17.45 -13.93
N ALA A 536 -14.14 -16.88 -14.05
CA ALA A 536 -13.71 -15.81 -13.18
C ALA A 536 -14.60 -14.55 -13.30
N GLY A 537 -15.19 -14.29 -14.47
CA GLY A 537 -16.10 -13.16 -14.70
C GLY A 537 -17.58 -13.51 -14.62
N ASP A 538 -17.92 -14.78 -14.43
CA ASP A 538 -19.31 -15.21 -14.32
C ASP A 538 -19.90 -14.68 -12.99
N PRO A 539 -21.01 -13.90 -13.03
CA PRO A 539 -21.64 -13.30 -11.84
C PRO A 539 -22.09 -14.29 -10.78
N LEU A 540 -22.36 -15.55 -11.16
CA LEU A 540 -22.77 -16.61 -10.23
C LEU A 540 -21.57 -17.36 -9.64
N VAL A 541 -20.37 -17.17 -10.20
CA VAL A 541 -19.15 -17.91 -9.88
C VAL A 541 -18.14 -17.01 -9.16
N ILE A 542 -17.45 -16.08 -9.81
CA ILE A 542 -16.49 -15.20 -9.10
C ILE A 542 -16.84 -13.72 -9.26
N ASP A 543 -17.50 -13.35 -10.37
CA ASP A 543 -17.96 -11.99 -10.63
C ASP A 543 -16.82 -10.96 -10.66
N LEU A 544 -15.64 -11.33 -11.20
CA LEU A 544 -14.59 -10.35 -11.49
C LEU A 544 -15.06 -9.44 -12.61
N ASN A 545 -15.03 -8.14 -12.36
CA ASN A 545 -15.42 -7.09 -13.30
C ASN A 545 -14.68 -5.77 -12.97
N PRO A 546 -14.80 -4.71 -13.78
CA PRO A 546 -14.07 -3.46 -13.57
C PRO A 546 -14.42 -2.67 -12.30
N GLN A 547 -15.54 -2.98 -11.62
CA GLN A 547 -15.92 -2.36 -10.35
C GLN A 547 -15.29 -3.06 -9.14
N GLU A 548 -14.68 -4.22 -9.37
CA GLU A 548 -14.14 -5.06 -8.31
C GLU A 548 -12.66 -4.79 -8.09
N SER A 549 -12.23 -4.96 -6.84
CA SER A 549 -10.83 -4.85 -6.45
C SER A 549 -10.37 -6.09 -5.68
N VAL A 550 -9.21 -6.61 -6.09
CA VAL A 550 -8.65 -7.88 -5.61
C VAL A 550 -7.25 -7.65 -5.08
N ILE A 551 -6.90 -8.29 -3.98
CA ILE A 551 -5.52 -8.36 -3.49
C ILE A 551 -4.87 -9.67 -3.95
N ALA A 552 -3.74 -9.55 -4.65
CA ALA A 552 -3.01 -10.66 -5.25
C ALA A 552 -1.71 -10.93 -4.47
N PHE A 553 -1.81 -11.78 -3.45
CA PHE A 553 -0.68 -12.21 -2.61
C PHE A 553 -0.39 -13.72 -2.70
N LEU A 554 -1.31 -14.49 -3.30
CA LEU A 554 -1.11 -15.91 -3.57
C LEU A 554 0.02 -16.09 -4.60
N PRO A 555 0.88 -17.10 -4.48
CA PRO A 555 2.00 -17.27 -5.39
C PRO A 555 1.55 -17.44 -6.85
N PHE A 556 2.08 -16.62 -7.76
CA PHE A 556 1.71 -16.68 -9.19
C PHE A 556 2.18 -17.96 -9.88
N PHE A 557 3.17 -18.65 -9.33
CA PHE A 557 3.59 -19.94 -9.86
C PHE A 557 2.59 -21.07 -9.61
N HIS A 558 1.65 -20.87 -8.70
CA HIS A 558 0.64 -21.86 -8.37
C HIS A 558 -0.63 -21.56 -9.15
N ILE A 559 -1.34 -22.62 -9.56
CA ILE A 559 -2.56 -22.52 -10.37
C ILE A 559 -3.58 -21.51 -9.81
N PHE A 560 -3.72 -21.48 -8.47
CA PHE A 560 -4.66 -20.59 -7.81
C PHE A 560 -4.29 -19.11 -8.01
N GLY A 561 -3.02 -18.73 -7.78
CA GLY A 561 -2.58 -17.35 -8.01
C GLY A 561 -2.62 -16.97 -9.49
N GLN A 562 -2.22 -17.89 -10.37
CA GLN A 562 -2.20 -17.66 -11.81
C GLN A 562 -3.61 -17.47 -12.40
N TYR A 563 -4.60 -18.24 -11.95
CA TYR A 563 -5.97 -18.14 -12.45
C TYR A 563 -6.65 -16.86 -12.03
N ILE A 564 -6.52 -16.48 -10.76
CA ILE A 564 -7.14 -15.25 -10.27
C ILE A 564 -6.53 -14.03 -10.96
N THR A 565 -5.21 -14.01 -11.17
CA THR A 565 -4.55 -12.87 -11.84
C THR A 565 -4.92 -12.79 -13.31
N LEU A 566 -4.85 -13.89 -14.07
CA LEU A 566 -5.26 -13.90 -15.48
C LEU A 566 -6.76 -13.59 -15.64
N GLY A 567 -7.61 -14.12 -14.77
CA GLY A 567 -9.05 -13.81 -14.75
C GLY A 567 -9.32 -12.34 -14.44
N SER A 568 -8.61 -11.77 -13.46
CA SER A 568 -8.72 -10.33 -13.14
C SER A 568 -8.34 -9.46 -14.33
N ILE A 569 -7.29 -9.84 -15.06
CA ILE A 569 -6.84 -9.15 -16.26
C ILE A 569 -7.87 -9.26 -17.39
N LEU A 570 -8.41 -10.46 -17.62
CA LEU A 570 -9.41 -10.70 -18.66
C LEU A 570 -10.67 -9.85 -18.47
N HIS A 571 -11.11 -9.69 -17.22
CA HIS A 571 -12.35 -8.98 -16.88
C HIS A 571 -12.12 -7.54 -16.39
N GLY A 572 -10.89 -7.04 -16.45
CA GLY A 572 -10.57 -5.64 -16.19
C GLY A 572 -10.68 -5.19 -14.72
N SER A 573 -10.67 -6.12 -13.76
CA SER A 573 -10.71 -5.79 -12.33
C SER A 573 -9.45 -5.04 -11.88
N LYS A 574 -9.56 -4.21 -10.85
CA LYS A 574 -8.38 -3.65 -10.18
C LYS A 574 -7.72 -4.76 -9.36
N PHE A 575 -6.44 -5.03 -9.57
CA PHE A 575 -5.71 -6.01 -8.77
C PHE A 575 -4.45 -5.40 -8.18
N VAL A 576 -4.28 -5.53 -6.86
CA VAL A 576 -3.16 -4.96 -6.09
C VAL A 576 -2.24 -6.09 -5.69
N ILE A 577 -0.99 -6.06 -6.17
CA ILE A 577 -0.04 -7.15 -5.99
C ILE A 577 0.75 -6.95 -4.70
N LEU A 578 0.83 -7.99 -3.88
CA LEU A 578 1.83 -8.11 -2.81
C LEU A 578 2.84 -9.19 -3.19
N ASP A 579 4.12 -8.88 -3.03
CA ASP A 579 5.23 -9.80 -3.28
C ASP A 579 5.14 -11.04 -2.37
N LYS A 580 4.69 -10.83 -1.12
CA LYS A 580 4.43 -11.84 -0.12
C LYS A 580 3.38 -11.36 0.89
N PHE A 581 2.82 -12.30 1.64
CA PHE A 581 1.96 -11.97 2.78
C PHE A 581 2.77 -11.38 3.93
N VAL A 582 2.46 -10.13 4.29
CA VAL A 582 2.94 -9.47 5.52
C VAL A 582 1.69 -8.93 6.23
N PRO A 583 1.37 -9.39 7.46
CA PRO A 583 0.09 -9.12 8.13
C PRO A 583 -0.37 -7.66 8.10
N ASP A 584 0.51 -6.75 8.51
CA ASP A 584 0.22 -5.32 8.62
C ASP A 584 -0.02 -4.69 7.26
N ARG A 585 0.90 -4.92 6.31
CA ARG A 585 0.75 -4.44 4.91
C ARG A 585 -0.46 -5.03 4.21
N PHE A 586 -0.79 -6.29 4.47
CA PHE A 586 -1.97 -6.95 3.90
C PHE A 586 -3.26 -6.26 4.33
N LEU A 587 -3.41 -5.97 5.63
CA LEU A 587 -4.57 -5.26 6.17
C LEU A 587 -4.61 -3.79 5.72
N GLN A 588 -3.46 -3.11 5.73
CA GLN A 588 -3.35 -1.75 5.20
C GLN A 588 -3.76 -1.68 3.73
N THR A 589 -3.31 -2.63 2.90
CA THR A 589 -3.65 -2.69 1.47
C THR A 589 -5.16 -2.90 1.27
N ILE A 590 -5.79 -3.73 2.10
CA ILE A 590 -7.25 -3.91 2.08
C ILE A 590 -7.97 -2.59 2.29
N GLN A 591 -7.58 -1.85 3.34
CA GLN A 591 -8.16 -0.55 3.68
C GLN A 591 -7.93 0.50 2.59
N ASP A 592 -6.67 0.70 2.20
CA ASP A 592 -6.25 1.81 1.35
C ASP A 592 -6.75 1.64 -0.09
N HIS A 593 -6.81 0.39 -0.58
CA HIS A 593 -7.30 0.09 -1.93
C HIS A 593 -8.75 -0.36 -2.00
N ARG A 594 -9.44 -0.44 -0.86
CA ARG A 594 -10.84 -0.86 -0.69
C ARG A 594 -11.16 -2.21 -1.32
N ILE A 595 -10.34 -3.21 -1.01
CA ILE A 595 -10.42 -4.56 -1.59
C ILE A 595 -11.81 -5.17 -1.36
N THR A 596 -12.48 -5.59 -2.44
CA THR A 596 -13.85 -6.14 -2.42
C THR A 596 -13.89 -7.65 -2.42
N LYS A 597 -12.99 -8.31 -3.16
CA LYS A 597 -12.89 -9.78 -3.20
C LYS A 597 -11.56 -10.26 -2.66
N LEU A 598 -11.62 -11.22 -1.74
CA LEU A 598 -10.45 -11.85 -1.15
C LEU A 598 -10.39 -13.34 -1.50
N PHE A 599 -9.32 -13.73 -2.20
CA PHE A 599 -8.99 -15.13 -2.44
C PHE A 599 -8.03 -15.60 -1.36
N ALA A 600 -8.49 -16.53 -0.53
CA ALA A 600 -7.80 -16.92 0.70
C ALA A 600 -7.46 -18.41 0.71
N VAL A 601 -6.51 -18.73 1.60
CA VAL A 601 -6.21 -20.09 2.03
C VAL A 601 -6.46 -20.20 3.54
N PRO A 602 -6.66 -21.39 4.12
CA PRO A 602 -7.07 -21.53 5.52
C PRO A 602 -6.21 -20.76 6.54
N PRO A 603 -4.87 -20.69 6.42
CA PRO A 603 -4.04 -19.89 7.34
C PRO A 603 -4.39 -18.39 7.34
N ILE A 604 -4.83 -17.84 6.21
CA ILE A 604 -5.23 -16.43 6.09
C ILE A 604 -6.56 -16.20 6.81
N LEU A 605 -7.51 -17.13 6.68
CA LEU A 605 -8.77 -17.06 7.41
C LEU A 605 -8.55 -17.16 8.92
N LEU A 606 -7.67 -18.06 9.35
CA LEU A 606 -7.29 -18.20 10.75
C LEU A 606 -6.65 -16.91 11.29
N PHE A 607 -5.77 -16.28 10.52
CA PHE A 607 -5.18 -14.99 10.84
C PHE A 607 -6.26 -13.90 11.01
N LEU A 608 -7.20 -13.79 10.07
CA LEU A 608 -8.29 -12.81 10.11
C LEU A 608 -9.19 -12.98 11.35
N VAL A 609 -9.36 -14.22 11.80
CA VAL A 609 -10.13 -14.54 13.02
C VAL A 609 -9.35 -14.26 14.28
N LYS A 610 -8.10 -14.75 14.39
CA LYS A 610 -7.35 -14.78 15.66
C LYS A 610 -6.52 -13.52 15.92
N SER A 611 -6.20 -12.72 14.91
CA SER A 611 -5.29 -11.58 15.09
C SER A 611 -6.00 -10.32 15.61
N PRO A 612 -5.51 -9.69 16.69
CA PRO A 612 -6.00 -8.38 17.12
C PRO A 612 -5.58 -7.26 16.15
N LEU A 613 -4.61 -7.51 15.26
CA LEU A 613 -4.17 -6.52 14.28
C LEU A 613 -5.30 -6.08 13.34
N VAL A 614 -6.25 -6.99 13.06
CA VAL A 614 -7.42 -6.73 12.21
C VAL A 614 -8.28 -5.58 12.73
N GLU A 615 -8.33 -5.36 14.05
CA GLU A 615 -9.11 -4.27 14.67
C GLU A 615 -8.54 -2.88 14.40
N LYS A 616 -7.29 -2.79 13.94
CA LYS A 616 -6.63 -1.51 13.65
C LYS A 616 -6.90 -0.99 12.23
N TYR A 617 -7.53 -1.79 11.38
CA TYR A 617 -7.73 -1.50 9.96
C TYR A 617 -9.20 -1.64 9.56
N ASP A 618 -9.66 -0.78 8.66
CA ASP A 618 -10.98 -0.92 8.05
C ASP A 618 -10.95 -1.98 6.94
N VAL A 619 -11.52 -3.15 7.24
CA VAL A 619 -11.67 -4.28 6.30
C VAL A 619 -13.10 -4.43 5.78
N SER A 620 -13.97 -3.44 6.01
CA SER A 620 -15.39 -3.49 5.66
C SER A 620 -15.68 -3.47 4.17
N SER A 621 -14.69 -3.15 3.33
CA SER A 621 -14.84 -3.18 1.87
C SER A 621 -14.97 -4.61 1.32
N ILE A 622 -14.53 -5.62 2.07
CA ILE A 622 -14.59 -7.02 1.64
C ILE A 622 -16.05 -7.45 1.60
N THR A 623 -16.54 -7.83 0.43
CA THR A 623 -17.91 -8.33 0.22
C THR A 623 -17.93 -9.82 -0.10
N ASN A 624 -16.82 -10.39 -0.57
CA ASN A 624 -16.73 -11.79 -0.92
C ASN A 624 -15.39 -12.40 -0.54
N ILE A 625 -15.41 -13.56 0.12
CA ILE A 625 -14.23 -14.37 0.38
C ILE A 625 -14.40 -15.73 -0.30
N LEU A 626 -13.44 -16.08 -1.14
CA LEU A 626 -13.32 -17.42 -1.73
C LEU A 626 -12.10 -18.12 -1.14
N CYS A 627 -12.33 -19.16 -0.34
CA CYS A 627 -11.29 -20.03 0.19
C CYS A 627 -11.04 -21.21 -0.76
N GLY A 628 -9.78 -21.52 -1.00
CA GLY A 628 -9.37 -22.67 -1.79
C GLY A 628 -8.12 -23.35 -1.25
N ALA A 629 -7.56 -24.23 -2.07
CA ALA A 629 -6.38 -25.07 -1.79
C ALA A 629 -6.57 -26.16 -0.72
N ALA A 630 -7.36 -25.92 0.34
CA ALA A 630 -7.71 -26.92 1.34
C ALA A 630 -9.11 -26.64 1.91
N SER A 631 -9.77 -27.68 2.40
CA SER A 631 -11.07 -27.57 3.06
C SER A 631 -10.95 -26.84 4.40
N ILE A 632 -12.03 -26.17 4.78
CA ILE A 632 -12.17 -25.53 6.09
C ILE A 632 -13.39 -26.09 6.81
N SER A 633 -13.34 -26.08 8.15
CA SER A 633 -14.46 -26.54 8.97
C SER A 633 -15.59 -25.52 9.00
N GLN A 634 -16.81 -25.99 9.28
CA GLN A 634 -17.98 -25.14 9.44
C GLN A 634 -17.80 -24.11 10.58
N GLU A 635 -17.05 -24.46 11.62
CA GLU A 635 -16.76 -23.58 12.75
C GLU A 635 -15.87 -22.42 12.31
N LEU A 636 -14.82 -22.69 11.52
CA LEU A 636 -13.96 -21.65 10.98
C LEU A 636 -14.73 -20.71 10.04
N GLU A 637 -15.62 -21.24 9.20
CA GLU A 637 -16.52 -20.43 8.38
C GLU A 637 -17.32 -19.44 9.24
N LYS A 638 -18.03 -19.95 10.26
CA LYS A 638 -18.83 -19.13 11.17
C LYS A 638 -18.01 -18.08 11.91
N MET A 639 -16.78 -18.41 12.31
CA MET A 639 -15.88 -17.46 12.97
C MET A 639 -15.47 -16.31 12.05
N VAL A 640 -15.15 -16.60 10.79
CA VAL A 640 -14.80 -15.57 9.79
C VAL A 640 -16.01 -14.70 9.47
N GLU A 641 -17.16 -15.31 9.19
CA GLU A 641 -18.43 -14.61 8.93
C GLU A 641 -18.76 -13.63 10.06
N LYS A 642 -18.68 -14.09 11.32
CA LYS A 642 -18.93 -13.27 12.50
C LYS A 642 -17.91 -12.13 12.64
N ARG A 643 -16.61 -12.42 12.48
CA ARG A 643 -15.53 -11.45 12.69
C ARG A 643 -15.56 -10.34 11.65
N LEU A 644 -15.83 -10.68 10.39
CA LEU A 644 -15.82 -9.74 9.27
C LEU A 644 -17.21 -9.22 8.88
N LYS A 645 -18.27 -9.68 9.57
CA LYS A 645 -19.68 -9.34 9.30
C LYS A 645 -20.11 -9.68 7.88
N LEU A 646 -19.64 -10.84 7.39
CA LEU A 646 -20.00 -11.37 6.08
C LEU A 646 -21.20 -12.31 6.20
N GLU A 647 -22.06 -12.31 5.19
CA GLU A 647 -23.21 -13.24 5.12
C GLU A 647 -22.77 -14.69 4.95
N SER A 648 -21.79 -14.91 4.08
CA SER A 648 -21.16 -16.21 3.85
C SER A 648 -19.71 -16.07 3.39
N ILE A 649 -18.93 -17.12 3.64
CA ILE A 649 -17.69 -17.37 2.91
C ILE A 649 -17.88 -18.56 1.98
N ARG A 650 -17.16 -18.54 0.85
CA ARG A 650 -17.34 -19.53 -0.21
C ARG A 650 -16.11 -20.42 -0.28
N GLN A 651 -16.33 -21.70 -0.55
CA GLN A 651 -15.25 -22.65 -0.83
C GLN A 651 -15.22 -22.99 -2.33
N ALA A 652 -14.02 -23.23 -2.84
CA ALA A 652 -13.80 -23.82 -4.16
C ALA A 652 -12.81 -24.99 -4.07
N TYR A 653 -13.06 -26.01 -4.86
CA TYR A 653 -12.16 -27.14 -5.03
C TYR A 653 -11.53 -27.13 -6.42
N ALA A 654 -10.21 -27.34 -6.43
CA ALA A 654 -9.39 -27.24 -7.63
C ALA A 654 -8.17 -28.15 -7.54
N LEU A 655 -7.70 -28.61 -8.69
CA LEU A 655 -6.41 -29.31 -8.86
C LEU A 655 -5.52 -28.53 -9.82
N THR A 656 -4.21 -28.81 -9.80
CA THR A 656 -3.32 -28.26 -10.84
C THR A 656 -3.66 -28.88 -12.20
N GLU A 657 -4.08 -30.14 -12.18
CA GLU A 657 -4.43 -31.01 -13.31
C GLU A 657 -5.79 -30.70 -13.95
N PHE A 658 -6.58 -29.79 -13.38
CA PHE A 658 -7.92 -29.46 -13.90
C PHE A 658 -8.30 -27.98 -13.76
N GLY A 659 -7.68 -27.27 -12.82
CA GLY A 659 -8.17 -25.96 -12.42
C GLY A 659 -9.34 -26.05 -11.44
N ALA A 660 -10.21 -25.05 -11.43
CA ALA A 660 -11.40 -25.04 -10.59
C ALA A 660 -12.42 -26.09 -11.10
N ALA A 661 -12.89 -26.95 -10.20
CA ALA A 661 -13.85 -28.00 -10.52
C ALA A 661 -15.22 -27.72 -9.90
N THR A 662 -15.24 -27.31 -8.63
CA THR A 662 -16.47 -26.92 -7.92
C THR A 662 -16.33 -25.58 -7.21
N ILE A 663 -17.47 -24.92 -7.01
CA ILE A 663 -17.56 -23.71 -6.21
C ILE A 663 -18.90 -23.63 -5.49
N ILE A 664 -18.93 -23.07 -4.28
CA ILE A 664 -20.17 -22.66 -3.63
C ILE A 664 -20.74 -21.49 -4.44
N PRO A 665 -21.95 -21.58 -5.05
CA PRO A 665 -22.51 -20.48 -5.82
C PRO A 665 -22.65 -19.19 -4.99
N LYS A 666 -22.71 -18.04 -5.65
CA LYS A 666 -22.99 -16.77 -4.97
C LYS A 666 -24.34 -16.85 -4.22
N ASP A 667 -24.40 -16.25 -3.04
CA ASP A 667 -25.59 -16.18 -2.17
C ASP A 667 -26.14 -17.55 -1.68
N VAL A 668 -25.36 -18.62 -1.82
CA VAL A 668 -25.69 -19.95 -1.33
C VAL A 668 -24.86 -20.28 -0.11
N LYS A 669 -25.51 -20.64 0.99
CA LYS A 669 -24.85 -21.08 2.22
C LYS A 669 -24.96 -22.59 2.39
N LYS A 670 -23.86 -23.31 2.22
CA LYS A 670 -23.76 -24.76 2.43
C LYS A 670 -22.44 -25.08 3.14
N CYS A 671 -22.45 -24.97 4.46
CA CYS A 671 -21.22 -25.06 5.25
C CYS A 671 -20.49 -26.39 5.07
N GLY A 672 -19.16 -26.34 4.98
CA GLY A 672 -18.31 -27.53 4.81
C GLY A 672 -18.35 -28.17 3.42
N SER A 673 -19.22 -27.70 2.52
CA SER A 673 -19.24 -28.15 1.13
C SER A 673 -18.19 -27.40 0.31
N ILE A 674 -17.60 -28.11 -0.66
CA ILE A 674 -16.77 -27.52 -1.72
C ILE A 674 -17.60 -26.99 -2.91
N GLY A 675 -18.92 -27.11 -2.82
CA GLY A 675 -19.87 -26.53 -3.77
C GLY A 675 -20.34 -27.47 -4.87
N LYS A 676 -20.81 -26.86 -5.97
CA LYS A 676 -21.35 -27.56 -7.14
C LYS A 676 -20.35 -27.51 -8.30
N PRO A 677 -20.39 -28.48 -9.23
CA PRO A 677 -19.61 -28.42 -10.46
C PRO A 677 -19.86 -27.10 -11.20
N ILE A 678 -18.80 -26.44 -11.64
CA ILE A 678 -18.93 -25.26 -12.49
C ILE A 678 -19.41 -25.65 -13.89
N ALA A 679 -19.96 -24.70 -14.65
CA ALA A 679 -20.52 -24.99 -15.96
C ALA A 679 -19.46 -25.62 -16.89
N GLY A 680 -19.84 -26.69 -17.60
CA GLY A 680 -18.91 -27.45 -18.45
C GLY A 680 -18.09 -28.53 -17.73
N VAL A 681 -18.21 -28.65 -16.41
CA VAL A 681 -17.55 -29.69 -15.61
C VAL A 681 -18.55 -30.76 -15.18
N LYS A 682 -18.17 -32.02 -15.34
CA LYS A 682 -18.88 -33.20 -14.81
C LYS A 682 -18.04 -33.84 -13.74
N ILE A 683 -18.65 -34.20 -12.60
CA ILE A 683 -17.98 -34.89 -11.51
C ILE A 683 -18.81 -36.12 -11.14
N LYS A 684 -18.16 -37.28 -11.05
CA LYS A 684 -18.73 -38.50 -10.48
C LYS A 684 -17.92 -38.91 -9.25
N VAL A 685 -18.60 -39.51 -8.27
CA VAL A 685 -17.94 -40.16 -7.14
C VAL A 685 -17.91 -41.65 -7.46
N CYS A 686 -16.73 -42.26 -7.43
CA CYS A 686 -16.51 -43.65 -7.81
C CYS A 686 -16.01 -44.46 -6.63
N ASP A 687 -16.54 -45.67 -6.46
CA ASP A 687 -15.98 -46.64 -5.53
C ASP A 687 -14.52 -46.95 -5.90
N VAL A 688 -13.63 -46.97 -4.90
CA VAL A 688 -12.18 -47.04 -5.12
C VAL A 688 -11.76 -48.41 -5.65
N GLU A 689 -12.46 -49.48 -5.25
CA GLU A 689 -12.11 -50.86 -5.62
C GLU A 689 -12.75 -51.25 -6.96
N THR A 690 -14.05 -51.01 -7.11
CA THR A 690 -14.84 -51.45 -8.26
C THR A 690 -14.86 -50.43 -9.39
N GLY A 691 -14.52 -49.16 -9.11
CA GLY A 691 -14.55 -48.07 -10.09
C GLY A 691 -15.94 -47.59 -10.50
N LYS A 692 -17.02 -48.18 -9.96
CA LYS A 692 -18.40 -47.85 -10.31
C LYS A 692 -18.82 -46.52 -9.68
N ALA A 693 -19.66 -45.77 -10.38
CA ALA A 693 -20.24 -44.54 -9.85
C ALA A 693 -21.17 -44.85 -8.65
N LEU A 694 -21.06 -44.03 -7.62
CA LEU A 694 -21.81 -44.15 -6.37
C LEU A 694 -22.99 -43.17 -6.33
N PRO A 695 -24.10 -43.53 -5.65
CA PRO A 695 -25.22 -42.63 -5.41
C PRO A 695 -24.85 -41.54 -4.38
N PRO A 696 -25.75 -40.56 -4.14
CA PRO A 696 -25.52 -39.54 -3.12
C PRO A 696 -25.19 -40.11 -1.73
N ASN A 697 -24.42 -39.34 -0.97
CA ASN A 697 -24.01 -39.62 0.42
C ASN A 697 -23.14 -40.88 0.62
N GLN A 698 -22.57 -41.43 -0.45
CA GLN A 698 -21.57 -42.49 -0.37
C GLN A 698 -20.18 -41.96 -0.69
N ILE A 699 -19.19 -42.38 0.12
CA ILE A 699 -17.80 -41.94 0.00
C ILE A 699 -17.10 -42.74 -1.10
N GLY A 700 -16.43 -42.03 -2.00
CA GLY A 700 -15.59 -42.61 -3.04
C GLY A 700 -14.61 -41.58 -3.60
N GLU A 701 -13.85 -41.97 -4.62
CA GLU A 701 -12.92 -41.09 -5.33
C GLU A 701 -13.69 -40.13 -6.23
N LEU A 702 -13.40 -38.82 -6.13
CA LEU A 702 -13.91 -37.83 -7.07
C LEU A 702 -13.19 -37.98 -8.41
N ARG A 703 -13.95 -38.14 -9.49
CA ARG A 703 -13.42 -38.13 -10.86
C ARG A 703 -14.11 -37.05 -11.67
N MET A 704 -13.34 -36.32 -12.47
CA MET A 704 -13.80 -35.10 -13.14
C MET A 704 -13.50 -35.10 -14.64
N PHE A 705 -14.43 -34.52 -15.41
CA PHE A 705 -14.37 -34.43 -16.85
C PHE A 705 -14.81 -33.03 -17.30
N GLY A 706 -14.10 -32.46 -18.28
CA GLY A 706 -14.42 -31.16 -18.87
C GLY A 706 -13.22 -30.58 -19.62
N ASP A 707 -13.45 -29.47 -20.33
CA ASP A 707 -12.41 -28.81 -21.13
C ASP A 707 -11.28 -28.19 -20.27
N GLY A 708 -11.45 -28.09 -18.94
CA GLY A 708 -10.43 -27.64 -17.98
C GLY A 708 -9.32 -28.66 -17.69
N VAL A 709 -9.48 -29.90 -18.14
CA VAL A 709 -8.54 -30.98 -17.80
C VAL A 709 -7.16 -30.78 -18.44
N MET A 710 -6.10 -31.19 -17.73
CA MET A 710 -4.73 -31.17 -18.23
C MET A 710 -4.56 -32.03 -19.48
N LYS A 711 -3.52 -31.73 -20.25
CA LYS A 711 -3.06 -32.58 -21.35
C LYS A 711 -2.35 -33.84 -20.85
N GLY A 712 -1.69 -33.76 -19.70
CA GLY A 712 -0.88 -34.84 -19.11
C GLY A 712 0.33 -34.30 -18.35
N TYR A 713 1.16 -35.20 -17.84
CA TYR A 713 2.42 -34.87 -17.18
C TYR A 713 3.58 -34.84 -18.19
N LEU A 714 4.37 -33.78 -18.19
CA LEU A 714 5.52 -33.61 -19.06
C LEU A 714 6.54 -34.73 -18.83
N GLY A 715 6.91 -35.45 -19.89
CA GLY A 715 7.92 -36.50 -19.84
C GLY A 715 7.51 -37.78 -19.11
N ASN A 716 6.24 -37.97 -18.79
CA ASN A 716 5.76 -39.15 -18.07
C ASN A 716 4.41 -39.66 -18.63
N ASP A 717 4.50 -40.42 -19.73
CA ASP A 717 3.32 -40.95 -20.44
C ASP A 717 2.54 -42.00 -19.63
N GLU A 718 3.22 -42.79 -18.80
CA GLU A 718 2.58 -43.82 -17.97
C GLU A 718 1.67 -43.19 -16.91
N GLU A 719 2.20 -42.23 -16.14
CA GLU A 719 1.41 -41.48 -15.16
C GLU A 719 0.34 -40.62 -15.84
N SER A 720 0.60 -40.12 -17.05
CA SER A 720 -0.39 -39.37 -17.82
C SER A 720 -1.59 -40.23 -18.19
N LYS A 721 -1.37 -41.48 -18.63
CA LYS A 721 -2.45 -42.43 -18.92
C LYS A 721 -3.17 -42.88 -17.65
N ALA A 722 -2.42 -43.19 -16.59
CA ALA A 722 -2.98 -43.65 -15.32
C ALA A 722 -3.81 -42.59 -14.58
N ALA A 723 -3.61 -41.30 -14.88
CA ALA A 723 -4.39 -40.21 -14.32
C ALA A 723 -5.87 -40.22 -14.74
N PHE A 724 -6.21 -40.92 -15.83
CA PHE A 724 -7.58 -40.97 -16.35
C PHE A 724 -8.18 -42.37 -16.14
N ASP A 725 -9.50 -42.43 -15.97
CA ASP A 725 -10.24 -43.68 -16.10
C ASP A 725 -10.61 -43.98 -17.56
N GLU A 726 -11.23 -45.14 -17.79
CA GLU A 726 -11.57 -45.63 -19.14
C GLU A 726 -12.55 -44.72 -19.88
N ASP A 727 -13.35 -43.93 -19.14
CA ASP A 727 -14.30 -42.95 -19.69
C ASP A 727 -13.65 -41.58 -19.94
N GLY A 728 -12.35 -41.44 -19.67
CA GLY A 728 -11.62 -40.18 -19.82
C GLY A 728 -11.84 -39.19 -18.67
N PHE A 729 -12.36 -39.61 -17.51
CA PHE A 729 -12.42 -38.75 -16.33
C PHE A 729 -11.06 -38.75 -15.62
N LEU A 730 -10.56 -37.56 -15.28
CA LEU A 730 -9.40 -37.38 -14.44
C LEU A 730 -9.70 -37.88 -13.02
N ARG A 731 -8.88 -38.80 -12.53
CA ARG A 731 -8.87 -39.30 -11.16
C ARG A 731 -8.21 -38.25 -10.26
N SER A 732 -8.98 -37.68 -9.33
CA SER A 732 -8.44 -36.64 -8.43
C SER A 732 -7.46 -37.18 -7.38
N GLY A 733 -7.62 -38.45 -7.00
CA GLY A 733 -6.96 -39.02 -5.82
C GLY A 733 -7.50 -38.48 -4.48
N ASP A 734 -8.61 -37.73 -4.50
CA ASP A 734 -9.29 -37.20 -3.33
C ASP A 734 -10.61 -37.96 -3.10
N LEU A 735 -10.86 -38.34 -1.84
CA LEU A 735 -12.10 -38.98 -1.40
C LEU A 735 -13.13 -37.94 -1.03
N GLY A 736 -14.38 -38.21 -1.36
CA GLY A 736 -15.50 -37.35 -1.03
C GLY A 736 -16.84 -37.98 -1.40
N TYR A 737 -17.89 -37.20 -1.24
CA TYR A 737 -19.26 -37.57 -1.57
C TYR A 737 -20.02 -36.34 -2.06
N TYR A 738 -21.24 -36.54 -2.53
CA TYR A 738 -22.17 -35.45 -2.84
C TYR A 738 -23.54 -35.71 -2.21
N ASP A 739 -24.25 -34.67 -1.83
CA ASP A 739 -25.59 -34.80 -1.25
C ASP A 739 -26.70 -34.83 -2.33
N GLU A 740 -27.95 -35.03 -1.89
CA GLU A 740 -29.14 -35.06 -2.76
C GLU A 740 -29.38 -33.74 -3.52
N GLU A 741 -28.81 -32.64 -3.04
CA GLU A 741 -28.90 -31.32 -3.66
C GLU A 741 -27.76 -31.07 -4.66
N GLY A 742 -26.83 -32.02 -4.81
CA GLY A 742 -25.69 -31.98 -5.71
C GLY A 742 -24.49 -31.18 -5.20
N PHE A 743 -24.40 -30.92 -3.89
CA PHE A 743 -23.23 -30.31 -3.27
C PHE A 743 -22.19 -31.36 -2.90
N TYR A 744 -20.93 -31.10 -3.22
CA TYR A 744 -19.83 -32.02 -2.98
C TYR A 744 -19.10 -31.69 -1.67
N TYR A 745 -18.50 -32.71 -1.06
CA TYR A 745 -17.74 -32.63 0.19
C TYR A 745 -16.47 -33.45 0.05
N ILE A 746 -15.35 -32.90 0.52
CA ILE A 746 -14.06 -33.60 0.59
C ILE A 746 -13.92 -34.25 1.95
N VAL A 747 -13.57 -35.54 1.96
CA VAL A 747 -13.23 -36.29 3.17
C VAL A 747 -11.74 -36.14 3.43
N ASP A 748 -10.89 -36.65 2.54
CA ASP A 748 -9.43 -36.53 2.63
C ASP A 748 -8.75 -36.97 1.33
N ARG A 749 -7.42 -36.94 1.27
CA ARG A 749 -6.66 -37.54 0.18
C ARG A 749 -6.61 -39.05 0.35
N LEU A 750 -6.89 -39.79 -0.72
CA LEU A 750 -6.90 -41.25 -0.71
C LEU A 750 -5.58 -41.85 -0.17
N LYS A 751 -4.44 -41.23 -0.49
CA LYS A 751 -3.11 -41.66 -0.05
C LYS A 751 -2.74 -41.26 1.38
N GLU A 752 -3.53 -40.41 2.03
CA GLU A 752 -3.25 -39.85 3.35
C GLU A 752 -4.20 -40.40 4.43
N ILE A 753 -5.26 -41.12 4.02
CA ILE A 753 -6.14 -41.87 4.93
C ILE A 753 -5.33 -42.86 5.78
N ILE A 754 -5.56 -42.79 7.08
CA ILE A 754 -4.95 -43.67 8.07
C ILE A 754 -5.81 -44.93 8.19
N ASN A 755 -5.22 -46.09 7.97
CA ASN A 755 -5.94 -47.37 8.09
C ASN A 755 -5.75 -47.99 9.49
N TYR A 756 -6.71 -47.75 10.38
CA TYR A 756 -6.73 -48.32 11.72
C TYR A 756 -7.74 -49.47 11.81
N LYS A 757 -7.26 -50.72 11.90
CA LYS A 757 -8.10 -51.94 11.95
C LYS A 757 -9.16 -52.03 10.83
N GLY A 758 -8.84 -51.53 9.63
CA GLY A 758 -9.77 -51.48 8.50
C GLY A 758 -10.70 -50.26 8.50
N PHE A 759 -10.68 -49.42 9.55
CA PHE A 759 -11.34 -48.13 9.55
C PHE A 759 -10.48 -47.08 8.86
N GLN A 760 -11.07 -46.35 7.92
CA GLN A 760 -10.46 -45.20 7.27
C GLN A 760 -10.61 -43.97 8.15
N VAL A 761 -9.52 -43.56 8.79
CA VAL A 761 -9.46 -42.38 9.65
C VAL A 761 -8.87 -41.23 8.84
N SER A 762 -9.58 -40.11 8.78
CA SER A 762 -9.12 -38.89 8.11
C SER A 762 -8.20 -38.09 9.04
N PRO A 763 -6.94 -37.84 8.66
CA PRO A 763 -6.10 -36.84 9.33
C PRO A 763 -6.76 -35.47 9.41
N ALA A 764 -7.40 -35.00 8.33
CA ALA A 764 -7.98 -33.65 8.27
C ALA A 764 -9.11 -33.45 9.31
N GLU A 765 -9.92 -34.48 9.57
CA GLU A 765 -10.94 -34.46 10.62
C GLU A 765 -10.32 -34.23 12.00
N LEU A 766 -9.23 -34.93 12.32
CA LEU A 766 -8.51 -34.78 13.58
C LEU A 766 -7.81 -33.43 13.69
N GLU A 767 -7.19 -32.95 12.61
CA GLU A 767 -6.54 -31.62 12.55
C GLU A 767 -7.55 -30.50 12.81
N ASN A 768 -8.72 -30.58 12.18
CA ASN A 768 -9.79 -29.59 12.35
C ASN A 768 -10.31 -29.56 13.78
N LEU A 769 -10.40 -30.71 14.45
CA LEU A 769 -10.79 -30.79 15.85
C LEU A 769 -9.70 -30.22 16.76
N LEU A 770 -8.43 -30.58 16.52
CA LEU A 770 -7.28 -30.09 17.30
C LEU A 770 -7.16 -28.56 17.27
N ILE A 771 -7.32 -27.93 16.11
CA ILE A 771 -7.19 -26.47 15.94
C ILE A 771 -8.25 -25.67 16.72
N GLN A 772 -9.35 -26.30 17.12
CA GLN A 772 -10.39 -25.68 17.95
C GLN A 772 -9.99 -25.57 19.43
N HIS A 773 -9.01 -26.37 19.88
CA HIS A 773 -8.54 -26.29 21.25
C HIS A 773 -7.83 -24.94 21.50
N PRO A 774 -8.17 -24.18 22.57
CA PRO A 774 -7.64 -22.82 22.79
C PRO A 774 -6.12 -22.74 22.87
N ALA A 775 -5.45 -23.80 23.34
CA ALA A 775 -3.99 -23.87 23.45
C ALA A 775 -3.29 -24.30 22.15
N VAL A 776 -4.03 -24.67 21.09
CA VAL A 776 -3.46 -25.13 19.82
C VAL A 776 -3.43 -23.98 18.82
N LYS A 777 -2.22 -23.67 18.35
CA LYS A 777 -1.99 -22.67 17.30
C LYS A 777 -2.17 -23.30 15.91
N ASP A 778 -1.62 -24.49 15.71
CA ASP A 778 -1.61 -25.23 14.46
C ASP A 778 -1.43 -26.74 14.73
N ALA A 779 -1.91 -27.59 13.83
CA ALA A 779 -1.84 -29.04 13.99
C ALA A 779 -1.61 -29.78 12.66
N GLY A 780 -0.96 -30.95 12.72
CA GLY A 780 -0.84 -31.88 11.61
C GLY A 780 -0.87 -33.32 12.08
N VAL A 781 -1.59 -34.19 11.39
CA VAL A 781 -1.80 -35.59 11.77
C VAL A 781 -1.26 -36.52 10.69
N ILE A 782 -0.61 -37.60 11.13
CA ILE A 782 -0.11 -38.67 10.27
C ILE A 782 -0.50 -40.04 10.83
N GLY A 783 -0.59 -41.03 9.94
CA GLY A 783 -0.60 -42.44 10.31
C GLY A 783 0.82 -42.93 10.55
N ILE A 784 1.04 -43.61 11.67
CA ILE A 784 2.28 -44.34 11.96
C ILE A 784 1.98 -45.84 12.06
N PRO A 785 2.86 -46.72 11.53
CA PRO A 785 2.65 -48.17 11.62
C PRO A 785 2.57 -48.64 13.07
N LYS A 786 1.61 -49.53 13.36
CA LYS A 786 1.48 -50.20 14.66
C LYS A 786 1.07 -51.64 14.46
N GLU A 787 1.85 -52.54 15.05
CA GLU A 787 1.68 -53.98 14.92
C GLU A 787 0.26 -54.41 15.36
N GLY A 788 -0.35 -55.30 14.57
CA GLY A 788 -1.69 -55.85 14.82
C GLY A 788 -2.87 -54.93 14.49
N VAL A 789 -2.63 -53.66 14.15
CA VAL A 789 -3.73 -52.70 13.85
C VAL A 789 -3.56 -51.89 12.56
N GLY A 790 -2.45 -52.08 11.84
CA GLY A 790 -2.14 -51.34 10.62
C GLY A 790 -1.43 -50.04 10.96
N GLU A 791 -2.15 -48.93 10.93
CA GLU A 791 -1.66 -47.61 11.32
C GLU A 791 -2.46 -47.05 12.51
N VAL A 792 -1.83 -46.16 13.29
CA VAL A 792 -2.53 -45.33 14.29
C VAL A 792 -2.31 -43.84 14.04
N PRO A 793 -3.28 -42.98 14.37
CA PRO A 793 -3.11 -41.53 14.27
C PRO A 793 -2.16 -40.98 15.33
N LEU A 794 -1.15 -40.22 14.89
CA LEU A 794 -0.26 -39.41 15.72
C LEU A 794 -0.43 -37.93 15.33
N ALA A 795 -0.61 -37.06 16.32
CA ALA A 795 -0.73 -35.62 16.11
C ALA A 795 0.57 -34.87 16.39
N PHE A 796 0.88 -33.88 15.57
CA PHE A 796 1.89 -32.85 15.80
C PHE A 796 1.20 -31.52 16.10
N ILE A 797 1.64 -30.82 17.15
CA ILE A 797 0.98 -29.61 17.64
C ILE A 797 1.97 -28.48 17.82
N VAL A 798 1.60 -27.31 17.30
CA VAL A 798 2.21 -26.03 17.66
C VAL A 798 1.35 -25.38 18.72
N LYS A 799 1.95 -25.07 19.87
CA LYS A 799 1.24 -24.43 20.99
C LYS A 799 1.01 -22.94 20.71
N GLN A 800 -0.03 -22.38 21.31
CA GLN A 800 -0.14 -20.93 21.44
C GLN A 800 0.95 -20.40 22.38
N PRO A 801 1.46 -19.17 22.16
CA PRO A 801 2.36 -18.51 23.10
C PRO A 801 1.77 -18.51 24.51
N ASP A 802 2.62 -18.69 25.52
CA ASP A 802 2.27 -18.63 26.95
C ASP A 802 1.20 -19.65 27.40
N THR A 803 0.98 -20.73 26.62
CA THR A 803 0.12 -21.84 27.02
C THR A 803 0.93 -23.06 27.45
N ASN A 804 0.49 -23.71 28.54
CA ASN A 804 1.13 -24.92 29.06
C ASN A 804 0.17 -26.11 28.98
N VAL A 805 -0.12 -26.56 27.76
CA VAL A 805 -0.94 -27.76 27.51
C VAL A 805 -0.06 -29.02 27.44
N THR A 806 -0.54 -30.12 28.03
CA THR A 806 0.13 -31.45 28.03
C THR A 806 -0.40 -32.36 26.91
N GLU A 807 0.32 -33.46 26.64
CA GLU A 807 -0.12 -34.48 25.69
C GLU A 807 -1.43 -35.13 26.15
N GLU A 808 -1.55 -35.44 27.44
CA GLU A 808 -2.72 -36.09 28.03
C GLU A 808 -3.98 -35.22 27.89
N GLU A 809 -3.86 -33.91 28.10
CA GLU A 809 -4.97 -32.96 27.95
C GLU A 809 -5.49 -32.93 26.52
N ILE A 810 -4.61 -32.93 25.53
CA ILE A 810 -4.99 -32.97 24.11
C ILE A 810 -5.61 -34.31 23.73
N VAL A 811 -4.99 -35.43 24.16
CA VAL A 811 -5.54 -36.76 23.89
C VAL A 811 -6.94 -36.86 24.47
N HIS A 812 -7.11 -36.47 25.74
CA HIS A 812 -8.40 -36.47 26.42
C HIS A 812 -9.43 -35.61 25.67
N TYR A 813 -9.06 -34.40 25.26
CA TYR A 813 -9.91 -33.54 24.44
C TYR A 813 -10.39 -34.23 23.16
N ILE A 814 -9.51 -34.94 22.44
CA ILE A 814 -9.90 -35.70 21.25
C ILE A 814 -10.82 -36.86 21.61
N GLU A 815 -10.53 -37.59 22.69
CA GLU A 815 -11.33 -38.74 23.11
C GLU A 815 -12.78 -38.40 23.47
N GLU A 816 -13.02 -37.19 23.99
CA GLU A 816 -14.35 -36.66 24.32
C GLU A 816 -15.15 -36.25 23.09
N ASN A 817 -14.47 -35.92 21.98
CA ASN A 817 -15.08 -35.28 20.82
C ASN A 817 -15.09 -36.14 19.54
N ILE A 818 -14.52 -37.35 19.57
CA ILE A 818 -14.47 -38.25 18.41
C ILE A 818 -14.74 -39.72 18.74
N SER A 819 -15.16 -40.50 17.74
CA SER A 819 -15.43 -41.93 17.90
C SER A 819 -14.15 -42.72 18.22
N VAL A 820 -14.31 -43.83 18.96
CA VAL A 820 -13.20 -44.66 19.47
C VAL A 820 -12.22 -45.06 18.39
N GLN A 821 -12.68 -45.34 17.16
CA GLN A 821 -11.83 -45.80 16.06
C GLN A 821 -10.90 -44.71 15.51
N LYS A 822 -11.17 -43.43 15.78
CA LYS A 822 -10.42 -42.29 15.23
C LYS A 822 -9.46 -41.63 16.21
N ARG A 823 -9.40 -42.11 17.46
CA ARG A 823 -8.59 -41.50 18.54
C ARG A 823 -7.08 -41.51 18.22
N LEU A 824 -6.34 -40.60 18.87
CA LEU A 824 -4.89 -40.44 18.73
C LEU A 824 -4.09 -41.56 19.43
N TYR A 825 -4.23 -42.81 18.98
CA TYR A 825 -3.53 -43.97 19.55
C TYR A 825 -2.00 -43.96 19.35
N GLY A 826 -1.50 -43.03 18.53
CA GLY A 826 -0.08 -42.73 18.37
C GLY A 826 0.43 -41.61 19.29
N GLY A 827 -0.45 -40.91 20.00
CA GLY A 827 -0.10 -39.82 20.93
C GLY A 827 -0.03 -38.42 20.28
N VAL A 828 0.67 -37.51 20.95
CA VAL A 828 0.87 -36.12 20.55
C VAL A 828 2.36 -35.73 20.66
N LYS A 829 2.91 -35.10 19.63
CA LYS A 829 4.24 -34.48 19.65
C LYS A 829 4.12 -32.97 19.52
N PHE A 830 4.80 -32.21 20.38
CA PHE A 830 4.88 -30.75 20.28
C PHE A 830 6.07 -30.33 19.41
N ILE A 831 5.83 -29.44 18.45
CA ILE A 831 6.86 -28.90 17.55
C ILE A 831 6.69 -27.38 17.37
N ASP A 832 7.74 -26.72 16.88
CA ASP A 832 7.74 -25.26 16.73
C ASP A 832 6.89 -24.78 15.54
N ASP A 833 6.81 -25.57 14.46
CA ASP A 833 6.04 -25.23 13.27
C ASP A 833 5.57 -26.48 12.49
N ILE A 834 4.37 -26.42 11.89
CA ILE A 834 3.88 -27.49 11.01
C ILE A 834 4.47 -27.29 9.62
N PRO A 835 5.25 -28.25 9.07
CA PRO A 835 5.86 -28.09 7.76
C PRO A 835 4.77 -28.02 6.68
N LYS A 836 4.68 -26.87 6.01
CA LYS A 836 3.72 -26.61 4.94
C LYS A 836 4.43 -26.21 3.64
N ASN A 837 3.79 -26.45 2.51
CA ASN A 837 4.23 -25.94 1.22
C ASN A 837 3.83 -24.45 1.07
N PRO A 838 4.31 -23.73 0.03
CA PRO A 838 3.95 -22.31 -0.17
C PRO A 838 2.45 -22.03 -0.34
N SER A 839 1.63 -23.04 -0.68
CA SER A 839 0.17 -22.92 -0.74
C SER A 839 -0.55 -23.21 0.59
N GLY A 840 0.21 -23.46 1.67
CA GLY A 840 -0.31 -23.74 3.01
C GLY A 840 -0.70 -25.20 3.28
N LYS A 841 -0.46 -26.13 2.35
CA LYS A 841 -0.76 -27.57 2.52
C LYS A 841 0.31 -28.25 3.37
N ILE A 842 -0.09 -29.11 4.30
CA ILE A 842 0.81 -29.88 5.17
C ILE A 842 1.69 -30.82 4.34
N LEU A 843 3.00 -30.78 4.58
CA LEU A 843 3.98 -31.69 3.99
C LEU A 843 4.17 -32.92 4.90
N ARG A 844 3.20 -33.84 4.87
CA ARG A 844 3.16 -35.02 5.76
C ARG A 844 4.42 -35.90 5.69
N ARG A 845 5.13 -35.94 4.56
CA ARG A 845 6.44 -36.62 4.47
C ARG A 845 7.44 -36.09 5.49
N LYS A 846 7.53 -34.75 5.65
CA LYS A 846 8.42 -34.12 6.63
C LYS A 846 8.00 -34.44 8.07
N LEU A 847 6.70 -34.57 8.34
CA LEU A 847 6.21 -35.02 9.65
C LEU A 847 6.58 -36.48 9.92
N LYS A 848 6.49 -37.35 8.91
CA LYS A 848 6.93 -38.76 9.01
C LYS A 848 8.43 -38.87 9.28
N GLU A 849 9.25 -37.97 8.75
CA GLU A 849 10.70 -37.91 9.01
C GLU A 849 11.04 -37.54 10.48
N LEU A 850 10.08 -37.05 11.28
CA LEU A 850 10.24 -36.71 12.71
C LEU A 850 9.86 -37.85 13.67
N VAL A 851 9.49 -39.02 13.14
CA VAL A 851 9.11 -40.23 13.90
C VAL A 851 10.00 -41.36 13.46
#